data_AF-A0A1B1E369-F1
#
_entry.id   AF-A0A1B1E369-F1
#
_cell.length_a   1.000
_cell.length_b   1.000
_cell.length_c   1.000
_cell.angle_alpha   90.00
_cell.angle_beta   90.00
_cell.angle_gamma   90.00
#
_symmetry.space_group_name_H-M   'P 1'
#
loop_
_entity.id
_entity.type
_entity.pdbx_description
1 polymer ?
#
loop_
_entity_poly.entity_id
_entity_poly.type
_entity_poly.pdbx_seq_one_letter_code
_entity_poly.pdbx_strand_id
1 'polypeptide(L)'
;MHGRKASSSKDDKAKLEKVKELIPLVNHLIKKKNEKIYDKEYIEKTSLILRRCPNVQTLWNFRKEYFESLVNTSAPVGEVGKGDEEADCPKHLPHEELKTLMKNENTMVEEIMVKFNKCNDLWFHKLWIIKFGLKNDLMDFSDLMNELEYCKRNFNKDDRNFHCWNYRSYIIACVHIYMKWAKNGKAHIGEAQSGKSSTDESDSSSAQLANQFDVHKSNYELSKTLIERNFSNFSAWFLKYTIRESLICTENELDLIKNAIFTDPFDQSMWEFYRWFLFHKGNDKEEIFFTLLQNNCIYFFFQNLVKANLSKSKCYDDKGREITGEWGKHLVDLNNPHESFESYVYFFKPTDENILLNGQSTYLKFCIFYYKYNLHEPGEVHYGKNVLRDLTVCHDFLSEEDKYEHNIVYPIDLRNFSQNEHFKILLDYDRQGGADAKMDSKSSCVSSFTPLYKYISRSNILLNTAKHMNFASLNLELEQINELLLLESNCKFALFTKLEMLRRLEQFDELFPLLELLKQVDSMRIGYYKDLETELRIQKKVHDYYEDSKMGDKGTLDLSGLNIDNITYPLMIEAFFIPSINLSNNLLSESYTGKCTVNFLYNLRELNLSHNKIKRLVVLMKNLYNLKLLEKLDVSSNALANLDEDLDNYSFVLLPNLKQINISDSNLSALLNQRYKNMSELNTYKVVQDGSKVILSKE
;
A
#
# COMPACT_ATOMS: atom_id res chain seq x y z
N MET A 1 -9.48 27.26 20.39
CA MET A 1 -9.75 27.75 19.02
C MET A 1 -11.02 27.12 18.47
N HIS A 2 -11.23 25.82 18.59
CA HIS A 2 -12.45 25.15 18.09
C HIS A 2 -13.65 25.26 19.03
N GLY A 3 -14.86 25.29 18.47
CA GLY A 3 -16.14 25.21 19.20
C GLY A 3 -16.49 26.40 20.10
N ARG A 4 -15.67 27.47 20.10
CA ARG A 4 -15.95 28.67 20.89
C ARG A 4 -16.97 29.54 20.16
N LYS A 5 -18.17 29.65 20.73
CA LYS A 5 -19.12 30.71 20.34
C LYS A 5 -18.47 32.06 20.64
N ALA A 6 -18.70 33.06 19.78
CA ALA A 6 -18.16 34.40 19.96
C ALA A 6 -18.57 34.95 21.35
N SER A 7 -17.57 35.30 22.18
CA SER A 7 -17.78 35.83 23.53
C SER A 7 -17.77 37.36 23.57
N SER A 8 -18.31 37.91 24.65
CA SER A 8 -18.27 39.35 24.92
C SER A 8 -16.84 39.81 25.25
N SER A 9 -16.46 41.03 24.85
CA SER A 9 -15.09 41.55 25.06
C SER A 9 -14.68 41.67 26.54
N LYS A 10 -15.64 41.62 27.48
CA LYS A 10 -15.38 41.70 28.93
C LYS A 10 -14.84 40.38 29.47
N ASP A 11 -15.38 39.24 29.01
CA ASP A 11 -14.93 37.91 29.44
C ASP A 11 -13.52 37.61 28.94
N ASP A 12 -13.16 38.12 27.77
CA ASP A 12 -11.83 37.92 27.18
C ASP A 12 -10.76 38.77 27.88
N LYS A 13 -11.11 39.98 28.34
CA LYS A 13 -10.23 40.79 29.20
C LYS A 13 -9.98 40.13 30.56
N ALA A 14 -11.01 39.59 31.21
CA ALA A 14 -10.86 38.89 32.49
C ALA A 14 -10.01 37.61 32.38
N LYS A 15 -10.11 36.87 31.26
CA LYS A 15 -9.24 35.71 30.98
C LYS A 15 -7.81 36.15 30.68
N LEU A 16 -7.61 37.26 29.98
CA LEU A 16 -6.28 37.79 29.67
C LEU A 16 -5.51 38.18 30.94
N GLU A 17 -6.15 38.85 31.89
CA GLU A 17 -5.51 39.22 33.16
C GLU A 17 -5.07 37.97 33.96
N LYS A 18 -5.91 36.93 34.03
CA LYS A 18 -5.54 35.65 34.67
C LYS A 18 -4.36 34.94 33.97
N VAL A 19 -4.19 35.13 32.67
CA VAL A 19 -3.04 34.57 31.93
C VAL A 19 -1.77 35.37 32.23
N LYS A 20 -1.86 36.70 32.35
CA LYS A 20 -0.70 37.55 32.68
C LYS A 20 -0.08 37.19 34.03
N GLU A 21 -0.89 36.82 35.01
CA GLU A 21 -0.41 36.35 36.33
C GLU A 21 0.43 35.06 36.25
N LEU A 22 0.21 34.22 35.23
CA LEU A 22 0.95 32.95 35.07
C LEU A 22 2.30 33.12 34.37
N ILE A 23 2.49 34.19 33.59
CA ILE A 23 3.72 34.40 32.79
C ILE A 23 4.99 34.45 33.66
N PRO A 24 5.05 35.23 34.77
CA PRO A 24 6.25 35.29 35.61
C PRO A 24 6.58 33.93 36.25
N LEU A 25 5.55 33.19 36.66
CA LEU A 25 5.69 31.85 37.26
C LEU A 25 6.27 30.85 36.25
N VAL A 26 5.75 30.83 35.02
CA VAL A 26 6.29 29.98 33.96
C VAL A 26 7.74 30.34 33.65
N ASN A 27 8.06 31.63 33.52
CA ASN A 27 9.43 32.08 33.26
C ASN A 27 10.40 31.68 34.38
N HIS A 28 9.97 31.77 35.63
CA HIS A 28 10.76 31.31 36.77
C HIS A 28 11.04 29.80 36.70
N LEU A 29 10.04 28.99 36.38
CA LEU A 29 10.20 27.52 36.25
C LEU A 29 11.10 27.15 35.06
N ILE A 30 11.00 27.86 33.93
CA ILE A 30 11.89 27.68 32.79
C ILE A 30 13.34 28.01 33.17
N LYS A 31 13.56 29.07 33.94
CA LYS A 31 14.91 29.40 34.46
C LYS A 31 15.45 28.27 35.34
N LYS A 32 14.63 27.72 36.25
CA LYS A 32 15.04 26.60 37.11
C LYS A 32 15.36 25.32 36.33
N LYS A 33 14.56 25.02 35.30
CA LYS A 33 14.85 23.96 34.33
C LYS A 33 16.22 24.17 33.66
N ASN A 34 16.51 25.37 33.15
CA ASN A 34 17.78 25.66 32.49
C ASN A 34 18.99 25.59 33.45
N GLU A 35 18.77 25.92 34.72
CA GLU A 35 19.75 25.75 35.81
C GLU A 35 19.90 24.28 36.26
N LYS A 36 19.11 23.34 35.70
CA LYS A 36 19.04 21.92 36.09
C LYS A 36 18.72 21.71 37.58
N ILE A 37 17.91 22.60 38.16
CA ILE A 37 17.48 22.51 39.57
C ILE A 37 16.15 21.75 39.63
N TYR A 38 16.19 20.56 40.22
CA TYR A 38 15.12 19.56 40.17
C TYR A 38 14.41 19.38 41.53
N ASP A 39 14.05 20.49 42.19
CA ASP A 39 13.37 20.43 43.48
C ASP A 39 11.90 20.02 43.33
N LYS A 40 11.42 19.18 44.25
CA LYS A 40 10.02 18.69 44.28
C LYS A 40 9.00 19.84 44.26
N GLU A 41 9.29 20.93 44.96
CA GLU A 41 8.43 22.12 45.00
C GLU A 41 8.20 22.74 43.61
N TYR A 42 9.23 22.79 42.76
CA TYR A 42 9.09 23.32 41.41
C TYR A 42 8.23 22.40 40.54
N ILE A 43 8.37 21.08 40.70
CA ILE A 43 7.56 20.09 39.99
C ILE A 43 6.10 20.20 40.41
N GLU A 44 5.80 20.34 41.71
CA GLU A 44 4.43 20.60 42.17
C GLU A 44 3.85 21.90 41.59
N LYS A 45 4.65 22.98 41.49
CA LYS A 45 4.24 24.23 40.82
C LYS A 45 3.93 24.02 39.33
N THR A 46 4.72 23.22 38.61
CA THR A 46 4.39 22.87 37.22
C THR A 46 3.05 22.14 37.13
N SER A 47 2.71 21.28 38.10
CA SER A 47 1.43 20.56 38.12
C SER A 47 0.23 21.50 38.17
N LEU A 48 0.29 22.54 39.01
CA LEU A 48 -0.76 23.54 39.14
C LEU A 48 -1.00 24.30 37.82
N ILE A 49 0.07 24.60 37.09
CA ILE A 49 0.00 25.33 35.81
C ILE A 49 -0.55 24.41 34.72
N LEU A 50 -0.02 23.19 34.59
CA LEU A 50 -0.39 22.24 33.53
C LEU A 50 -1.84 21.78 33.63
N ARG A 51 -2.43 21.71 34.83
CA ARG A 51 -3.87 21.47 35.03
C ARG A 51 -4.77 22.55 34.40
N ARG A 52 -4.24 23.75 34.20
CA ARG A 52 -4.96 24.87 33.56
C ARG A 52 -4.53 25.10 32.11
N CYS A 53 -3.24 24.91 31.81
CA CYS A 53 -2.64 25.15 30.51
C CYS A 53 -1.67 24.00 30.16
N PRO A 54 -2.17 22.87 29.63
CA PRO A 54 -1.33 21.72 29.34
C PRO A 54 -0.47 21.88 28.08
N ASN A 55 -0.70 22.90 27.25
CA ASN A 55 0.06 23.10 26.00
C ASN A 55 1.45 23.71 26.20
N VAL A 56 1.91 23.86 27.46
CA VAL A 56 3.23 24.43 27.76
C VAL A 56 4.27 23.31 27.73
N GLN A 57 4.70 22.94 26.53
CA GLN A 57 5.63 21.82 26.27
C GLN A 57 6.89 21.86 27.15
N THR A 58 7.47 23.05 27.39
CA THR A 58 8.68 23.20 28.19
C THR A 58 8.52 22.70 29.63
N LEU A 59 7.32 22.82 30.22
CA LEU A 59 7.06 22.33 31.57
C LEU A 59 6.95 20.80 31.59
N TRP A 60 6.38 20.16 30.57
CA TRP A 60 6.43 18.70 30.45
C TRP A 60 7.87 18.21 30.31
N ASN A 61 8.70 18.89 29.53
CA ASN A 61 10.13 18.57 29.44
C ASN A 61 10.84 18.71 30.79
N PHE A 62 10.53 19.75 31.58
CA PHE A 62 11.09 19.90 32.92
C PHE A 62 10.73 18.73 33.84
N ARG A 63 9.47 18.24 33.77
CA ARG A 63 9.03 17.06 34.53
C ARG A 63 9.77 15.79 34.10
N LYS A 64 9.96 15.57 32.80
CA LYS A 64 10.74 14.42 32.29
C LYS A 64 12.17 14.44 32.81
N GLU A 65 12.84 15.59 32.72
CA GLU A 65 14.21 15.79 33.22
C GLU A 65 14.32 15.52 34.73
N TYR A 66 13.30 15.90 35.51
CA TYR A 66 13.22 15.58 36.94
C TYR A 66 13.20 14.07 37.18
N PHE A 67 12.29 13.31 36.56
CA PHE A 67 12.21 11.86 36.76
C PHE A 67 13.46 11.13 36.26
N GLU A 68 14.04 11.56 35.14
CA GLU A 68 15.31 11.03 34.63
C GLU A 68 16.46 11.27 35.61
N SER A 69 16.48 12.42 36.30
CA SER A 69 17.50 12.71 37.33
C SER A 69 17.42 11.78 38.54
N LEU A 70 16.20 11.34 38.92
CA LEU A 70 15.99 10.41 40.04
C LEU A 70 16.59 9.04 39.73
N VAL A 71 16.50 8.57 38.48
CA VAL A 71 17.08 7.29 38.05
C VAL A 71 18.59 7.40 37.89
N ASN A 72 19.12 8.46 37.29
CA ASN A 72 20.57 8.58 37.08
C ASN A 72 21.37 8.68 38.39
N THR A 73 20.73 9.13 39.46
CA THR A 73 21.32 9.17 40.81
C THR A 73 21.42 7.76 41.45
N SER A 74 20.82 6.74 40.84
CA SER A 74 20.77 5.35 41.33
C SER A 74 21.75 4.35 40.66
N ALA A 75 22.60 4.78 39.72
CA ALA A 75 23.59 3.92 39.08
C ALA A 75 24.92 3.87 39.88
N PRO A 76 25.56 2.69 40.09
CA PRO A 76 26.79 2.58 40.85
C PRO A 76 27.99 3.10 40.03
N VAL A 77 28.64 4.14 40.54
CA VAL A 77 29.98 4.55 40.06
C VAL A 77 30.99 3.58 40.66
N GLY A 78 31.69 2.84 39.79
CA GLY A 78 32.83 2.01 40.17
C GLY A 78 33.91 2.82 40.89
N GLU A 79 34.55 2.16 41.84
CA GLU A 79 35.54 2.65 42.82
C GLU A 79 36.55 3.71 42.33
N VAL A 80 36.87 4.70 43.18
CA VAL A 80 38.10 4.75 44.02
C VAL A 80 38.16 6.12 44.73
N GLY A 81 38.39 6.10 46.06
CA GLY A 81 38.91 7.26 46.80
C GLY A 81 38.43 7.37 48.24
N LYS A 82 39.21 6.82 49.18
CA LYS A 82 39.06 7.05 50.63
C LYS A 82 39.21 8.53 50.97
N GLY A 83 38.31 9.03 51.82
CA GLY A 83 38.43 10.32 52.51
C GLY A 83 37.23 10.52 53.41
N ASP A 84 37.43 10.39 54.72
CA ASP A 84 36.44 10.58 55.76
C ASP A 84 36.08 12.07 55.91
N GLU A 85 34.92 12.51 55.41
CA GLU A 85 34.19 13.66 55.92
C GLU A 85 32.68 13.39 55.78
N GLU A 86 31.96 13.40 56.91
CA GLU A 86 30.49 13.32 56.97
C GLU A 86 29.87 14.53 56.27
N ALA A 87 29.54 14.38 54.99
CA ALA A 87 28.60 15.22 54.28
C ALA A 87 27.37 14.38 53.94
N ASP A 88 26.18 14.86 54.34
CA ASP A 88 24.84 14.30 54.08
C ASP A 88 24.74 13.68 52.67
N CYS A 89 24.89 12.35 52.57
CA CYS A 89 24.70 11.62 51.31
C CYS A 89 23.22 11.74 50.88
N PRO A 90 22.91 12.11 49.62
CA PRO A 90 21.53 12.12 49.14
C PRO A 90 20.93 10.73 49.27
N LYS A 91 19.85 10.62 50.04
CA LYS A 91 19.13 9.37 50.30
C LYS A 91 18.71 8.72 48.98
N HIS A 92 19.15 7.49 48.78
CA HIS A 92 18.74 6.59 47.69
C HIS A 92 17.22 6.47 47.68
N LEU A 93 16.56 6.85 46.57
CA LEU A 93 15.11 6.70 46.45
C LEU A 93 14.78 5.22 46.18
N PRO A 94 13.95 4.53 46.98
CA PRO A 94 13.58 3.14 46.74
C PRO A 94 12.82 2.96 45.40
N HIS A 95 13.07 1.85 44.71
CA HIS A 95 12.40 1.48 43.46
C HIS A 95 10.87 1.58 43.54
N GLU A 96 10.28 1.10 44.65
CA GLU A 96 8.83 1.16 44.90
C GLU A 96 8.31 2.59 45.08
N GLU A 97 9.13 3.49 45.63
CA GLU A 97 8.76 4.91 45.75
C GLU A 97 8.73 5.57 44.36
N LEU A 98 9.71 5.27 43.51
CA LEU A 98 9.73 5.76 42.12
C LEU A 98 8.55 5.21 41.30
N LYS A 99 8.23 3.92 41.46
CA LYS A 99 7.05 3.29 40.84
C LYS A 99 5.76 3.99 41.26
N THR A 100 5.65 4.36 42.54
CA THR A 100 4.51 5.12 43.08
C THR A 100 4.44 6.53 42.50
N LEU A 101 5.57 7.23 42.40
CA LEU A 101 5.62 8.56 41.79
C LEU A 101 5.21 8.54 40.30
N MET A 102 5.63 7.52 39.55
CA MET A 102 5.22 7.35 38.15
C MET A 102 3.73 7.06 38.00
N LYS A 103 3.14 6.27 38.91
CA LYS A 103 1.69 6.05 38.95
C LYS A 103 0.94 7.36 39.22
N ASN A 104 1.39 8.15 40.19
CA ASN A 104 0.81 9.46 40.49
C ASN A 104 0.92 10.44 39.30
N GLU A 105 2.04 10.41 38.59
CA GLU A 105 2.25 11.21 37.37
C GLU A 105 1.22 10.84 36.30
N ASN A 106 1.02 9.55 36.06
CA ASN A 106 0.03 9.05 35.09
C ASN A 106 -1.40 9.46 35.50
N THR A 107 -1.76 9.32 36.78
CA THR A 107 -3.05 9.77 37.30
C THR A 107 -3.27 11.27 37.06
N MET A 108 -2.26 12.10 37.32
CA MET A 108 -2.35 13.53 37.04
C MET A 108 -2.61 13.80 35.56
N VAL A 109 -1.92 13.09 34.65
CA VAL A 109 -2.15 13.24 33.20
C VAL A 109 -3.58 12.88 32.84
N GLU A 110 -4.11 11.77 33.35
CA GLU A 110 -5.48 11.33 33.09
C GLU A 110 -6.52 12.34 33.60
N GLU A 111 -6.31 12.90 34.79
CA GLU A 111 -7.16 13.97 35.34
C GLU A 111 -7.22 15.20 34.42
N ILE A 112 -6.09 15.58 33.82
CA ILE A 112 -6.03 16.71 32.88
C ILE A 112 -6.69 16.32 31.55
N MET A 113 -6.50 15.09 31.08
CA MET A 113 -7.09 14.56 29.85
C MET A 113 -8.62 14.57 29.87
N VAL A 114 -9.27 14.48 31.04
CA VAL A 114 -10.75 14.64 31.15
C VAL A 114 -11.23 15.94 30.49
N LYS A 115 -10.43 17.01 30.59
CA LYS A 115 -10.74 18.33 29.99
C LYS A 115 -10.02 18.59 28.67
N PHE A 116 -8.84 18.00 28.48
CA PHE A 116 -7.95 18.30 27.35
C PHE A 116 -7.55 17.03 26.56
N ASN A 117 -8.52 16.15 26.27
CA ASN A 117 -8.32 14.84 25.63
C ASN A 117 -7.75 14.86 24.20
N LYS A 118 -7.57 16.04 23.59
CA LYS A 118 -6.95 16.25 22.25
C LYS A 118 -5.69 17.13 22.31
N CYS A 119 -5.06 17.24 23.49
CA CYS A 119 -3.80 17.93 23.66
C CYS A 119 -2.64 17.01 23.32
N ASN A 120 -1.86 17.37 22.30
CA ASN A 120 -0.68 16.61 21.87
C ASN A 120 0.34 16.43 23.00
N ASP A 121 0.66 17.49 23.74
CA ASP A 121 1.66 17.45 24.80
C ASP A 121 1.32 16.44 25.91
N LEU A 122 0.03 16.31 26.27
CA LEU A 122 -0.44 15.31 27.23
C LEU A 122 -0.26 13.88 26.71
N TRP A 123 -0.64 13.63 25.46
CA TRP A 123 -0.49 12.31 24.86
C TRP A 123 0.99 11.94 24.72
N PHE A 124 1.85 12.87 24.28
CA PHE A 124 3.29 12.64 24.22
C PHE A 124 3.91 12.39 25.60
N HIS A 125 3.46 13.09 26.64
CA HIS A 125 3.92 12.83 28.00
C HIS A 125 3.46 11.46 28.50
N LYS A 126 2.20 11.06 28.23
CA LYS A 126 1.69 9.72 28.56
C LYS A 126 2.48 8.62 27.84
N LEU A 127 2.78 8.79 26.55
CA LEU A 127 3.66 7.87 25.80
C LEU A 127 5.05 7.74 26.45
N TRP A 128 5.63 8.87 26.88
CA TRP A 128 6.92 8.89 27.59
C TRP A 128 6.83 8.17 28.95
N ILE A 129 5.75 8.36 29.73
CA ILE A 129 5.53 7.67 31.02
C ILE A 129 5.61 6.15 30.84
N ILE A 130 4.92 5.61 29.83
CA ILE A 130 4.93 4.18 29.53
C ILE A 130 6.32 3.71 29.11
N LYS A 131 6.97 4.47 28.22
CA LYS A 131 8.31 4.14 27.72
C LYS A 131 9.33 4.10 28.86
N PHE A 132 9.32 5.14 29.67
CA PHE A 132 10.20 5.31 30.82
C PHE A 132 9.92 4.24 31.87
N GLY A 133 8.65 3.92 32.11
CA GLY A 133 8.24 2.85 33.02
C GLY A 133 8.80 1.50 32.60
N LEU A 134 8.64 1.11 31.33
CA LEU A 134 9.18 -0.14 30.80
C LEU A 134 10.71 -0.18 30.78
N LYS A 135 11.36 0.92 30.40
CA LYS A 135 12.82 1.00 30.31
C LYS A 135 13.51 0.80 31.66
N ASN A 136 12.87 1.21 32.74
CA ASN A 136 13.42 1.20 34.10
C ASN A 136 12.72 0.19 35.02
N ASP A 137 12.02 -0.81 34.46
CA ASP A 137 11.33 -1.88 35.21
C ASP A 137 10.27 -1.41 36.24
N LEU A 138 9.68 -0.24 36.00
CA LEU A 138 8.64 0.35 36.85
C LEU A 138 7.22 -0.07 36.43
N MET A 139 7.06 -0.76 35.30
CA MET A 139 5.78 -1.20 34.75
C MET A 139 5.85 -2.65 34.28
N ASP A 140 4.79 -3.39 34.58
CA ASP A 140 4.64 -4.79 34.18
C ASP A 140 3.52 -4.98 33.13
N PHE A 141 3.27 -6.24 32.76
CA PHE A 141 2.21 -6.60 31.83
C PHE A 141 0.81 -6.16 32.30
N SER A 142 0.53 -6.23 33.60
CA SER A 142 -0.76 -5.83 34.18
C SER A 142 -0.99 -4.33 34.00
N ASP A 143 0.04 -3.52 34.22
CA ASP A 143 -0.01 -2.07 33.98
C ASP A 143 -0.33 -1.76 32.49
N LEU A 144 0.27 -2.49 31.54
CA LEU A 144 -0.05 -2.33 30.11
C LEU A 144 -1.50 -2.73 29.78
N MET A 145 -2.02 -3.79 30.40
CA MET A 145 -3.43 -4.18 30.23
C MET A 145 -4.39 -3.13 30.80
N ASN A 146 -4.05 -2.51 31.93
CA ASN A 146 -4.82 -1.39 32.49
C ASN A 146 -4.86 -0.19 31.55
N GLU A 147 -3.78 0.07 30.80
CA GLU A 147 -3.72 1.12 29.79
C GLU A 147 -4.59 0.80 28.55
N LEU A 148 -4.68 -0.47 28.14
CA LEU A 148 -5.64 -0.87 27.10
C LEU A 148 -7.10 -0.68 27.57
N GLU A 149 -7.40 -0.99 28.83
CA GLU A 149 -8.73 -0.75 29.41
C GLU A 149 -9.01 0.76 29.59
N TYR A 150 -8.00 1.57 29.91
CA TYR A 150 -8.08 3.02 29.85
C TYR A 150 -8.49 3.51 28.46
N CYS A 151 -7.89 2.97 27.39
CA CYS A 151 -8.29 3.31 26.03
C CYS A 151 -9.76 2.97 25.76
N LYS A 152 -10.18 1.75 26.11
CA LYS A 152 -11.57 1.29 25.95
C LYS A 152 -12.57 2.22 26.63
N ARG A 153 -12.30 2.62 27.88
CA ARG A 153 -13.14 3.58 28.61
C ARG A 153 -13.16 4.97 27.98
N ASN A 154 -12.07 5.40 27.33
CA ASN A 154 -12.03 6.70 26.63
C ASN A 154 -12.75 6.67 25.29
N PHE A 155 -12.74 5.55 24.56
CA PHE A 155 -13.60 5.39 23.39
C PHE A 155 -15.08 5.47 23.77
N ASN A 156 -15.44 5.08 25.00
CA ASN A 156 -16.80 5.29 25.46
C ASN A 156 -17.21 6.77 25.52
N LYS A 157 -16.25 7.70 25.66
CA LYS A 157 -16.48 9.14 25.70
C LYS A 157 -16.35 9.82 24.33
N ASP A 158 -15.32 9.44 23.57
CA ASP A 158 -15.05 9.91 22.20
C ASP A 158 -14.40 8.77 21.42
N ASP A 159 -15.21 8.02 20.69
CA ASP A 159 -14.79 6.86 19.91
C ASP A 159 -14.04 7.21 18.62
N ARG A 160 -14.01 8.50 18.27
CA ARG A 160 -13.25 9.06 17.14
C ARG A 160 -12.00 9.83 17.59
N ASN A 161 -11.61 9.71 18.86
CA ASN A 161 -10.38 10.33 19.36
C ASN A 161 -9.14 9.63 18.79
N PHE A 162 -8.61 10.15 17.69
CA PHE A 162 -7.45 9.59 17.01
C PHE A 162 -6.20 9.50 17.91
N HIS A 163 -6.03 10.40 18.89
CA HIS A 163 -4.90 10.31 19.81
C HIS A 163 -5.00 9.08 20.71
N CYS A 164 -6.21 8.74 21.18
CA CYS A 164 -6.46 7.56 21.99
C CYS A 164 -6.28 6.28 21.17
N TRP A 165 -6.69 6.28 19.89
CA TRP A 165 -6.41 5.18 18.96
C TRP A 165 -4.91 4.99 18.74
N ASN A 166 -4.17 6.08 18.50
CA ASN A 166 -2.72 6.05 18.35
C ASN A 166 -2.02 5.56 19.62
N TYR A 167 -2.47 6.02 20.79
CA TYR A 167 -1.97 5.56 22.08
C TYR A 167 -2.23 4.07 22.29
N ARG A 168 -3.42 3.56 21.96
CA ARG A 168 -3.71 2.13 22.03
C ARG A 168 -2.76 1.31 21.16
N SER A 169 -2.51 1.74 19.92
CA SER A 169 -1.55 1.08 19.01
C SER A 169 -0.13 1.07 19.59
N TYR A 170 0.28 2.16 20.26
CA TYR A 170 1.54 2.23 20.98
C TYR A 170 1.60 1.22 22.13
N ILE A 171 0.55 1.13 22.97
CA ILE A 171 0.48 0.14 24.06
C ILE A 171 0.54 -1.29 23.54
N ILE A 172 -0.14 -1.61 22.43
CA ILE A 172 -0.01 -2.93 21.78
C ILE A 172 1.44 -3.22 21.39
N ALA A 173 2.15 -2.22 20.83
CA ALA A 173 3.56 -2.40 20.49
C ALA A 173 4.42 -2.66 21.74
N CYS A 174 4.18 -1.94 22.83
CA CYS A 174 4.80 -2.20 24.14
C CYS A 174 4.50 -3.60 24.66
N VAL A 175 3.24 -4.06 24.58
CA VAL A 175 2.81 -5.41 24.97
C VAL A 175 3.57 -6.47 24.16
N HIS A 176 3.68 -6.30 22.85
CA HIS A 176 4.44 -7.23 22.00
C HIS A 176 5.93 -7.28 22.38
N ILE A 177 6.54 -6.13 22.66
CA ILE A 177 7.93 -6.06 23.12
C ILE A 177 8.09 -6.83 24.44
N TYR A 178 7.22 -6.56 25.42
CA TYR A 178 7.24 -7.22 26.72
C TYR A 178 7.07 -8.74 26.60
N MET A 179 6.11 -9.20 25.77
CA MET A 179 5.91 -10.63 25.50
C MET A 179 7.14 -11.29 24.88
N LYS A 180 7.84 -10.60 23.98
CA LYS A 180 9.08 -11.12 23.37
C LYS A 180 10.20 -11.22 24.42
N TRP A 181 10.34 -10.25 25.33
CA TRP A 181 11.27 -10.33 26.46
C TRP A 181 10.97 -11.54 27.36
N ALA A 182 9.71 -11.71 27.78
CA ALA A 182 9.29 -12.79 28.67
C ALA A 182 9.49 -14.19 28.08
N LYS A 183 9.33 -14.35 26.76
CA LYS A 183 9.57 -15.64 26.06
C LYS A 183 11.05 -15.99 25.99
N ASN A 184 11.92 -15.01 25.75
CA ASN A 184 13.36 -15.26 25.58
C ASN A 184 14.13 -15.29 26.90
N GLY A 185 13.66 -14.60 27.95
CA GLY A 185 14.20 -14.74 29.31
C GLY A 185 14.12 -16.17 29.86
N LYS A 186 13.13 -16.97 29.40
CA LYS A 186 13.00 -18.41 29.74
C LYS A 186 14.02 -19.31 29.05
N ALA A 187 14.59 -18.89 27.90
CA ALA A 187 15.57 -19.68 27.17
C ALA A 187 16.97 -19.65 27.81
N HIS A 188 17.33 -18.56 28.50
CA HIS A 188 18.64 -18.41 29.15
C HIS A 188 18.72 -19.05 30.56
N ILE A 189 17.59 -19.27 31.24
CA ILE A 189 17.55 -19.90 32.57
C ILE A 189 17.58 -21.45 32.46
N GLY A 190 17.35 -22.00 31.26
CA GLY A 190 17.33 -23.45 31.01
C GLY A 190 18.69 -24.17 31.07
N GLU A 191 19.82 -23.45 31.11
CA GLU A 191 21.16 -24.07 31.13
C GLU A 191 22.03 -23.69 32.34
N ALA A 192 21.53 -22.88 33.27
CA ALA A 192 22.28 -22.51 34.47
C ALA A 192 21.48 -22.79 35.75
N GLN A 193 21.85 -23.90 36.40
CA GLN A 193 21.67 -24.23 37.82
C GLN A 193 20.33 -24.83 38.27
N SER A 194 20.34 -26.17 38.29
CA SER A 194 19.77 -26.95 39.39
C SER A 194 20.27 -26.40 40.74
N GLY A 195 19.35 -25.93 41.58
CA GLY A 195 19.54 -25.84 43.02
C GLY A 195 19.59 -24.44 43.64
N LYS A 196 18.42 -23.83 43.87
CA LYS A 196 17.93 -23.44 45.22
C LYS A 196 16.62 -22.65 45.11
N SER A 197 15.65 -23.09 45.91
CA SER A 197 14.36 -22.46 46.10
C SER A 197 14.45 -21.21 46.97
N SER A 198 14.00 -20.08 46.44
CA SER A 198 13.29 -19.05 47.19
C SER A 198 12.35 -18.32 46.24
N THR A 199 11.12 -18.19 46.69
CA THR A 199 9.89 -17.76 46.02
C THR A 199 9.87 -16.29 45.61
N ASP A 200 9.60 -16.04 44.32
CA ASP A 200 8.88 -14.85 43.83
C ASP A 200 7.69 -15.32 42.99
N GLU A 201 6.51 -15.43 43.61
CA GLU A 201 5.28 -15.92 42.95
C GLU A 201 4.67 -14.88 41.97
N SER A 202 5.03 -13.59 42.07
CA SER A 202 4.46 -12.50 41.25
C SER A 202 4.82 -12.59 39.77
N ASP A 203 6.06 -12.93 39.44
CA ASP A 203 6.55 -12.98 38.05
C ASP A 203 6.01 -14.17 37.25
N SER A 204 5.62 -15.24 37.94
CA SER A 204 5.04 -16.42 37.29
C SER A 204 3.65 -16.15 36.69
N SER A 205 2.87 -15.29 37.36
CA SER A 205 1.49 -14.96 36.98
C SER A 205 1.42 -13.99 35.79
N SER A 206 2.29 -12.97 35.77
CA SER A 206 2.38 -11.97 34.70
C SER A 206 2.83 -12.61 33.38
N ALA A 207 3.76 -13.57 33.45
CA ALA A 207 4.24 -14.33 32.29
C ALA A 207 3.21 -15.34 31.74
N GLN A 208 2.32 -15.90 32.57
CA GLN A 208 1.19 -16.71 32.12
C GLN A 208 0.11 -15.86 31.43
N LEU A 209 -0.25 -14.72 32.01
CA LEU A 209 -1.18 -13.74 31.43
C LEU A 209 -0.67 -13.21 30.08
N ALA A 210 0.63 -12.94 29.97
CA ALA A 210 1.27 -12.49 28.73
C ALA A 210 1.20 -13.52 27.59
N ASN A 211 1.15 -14.82 27.89
CA ASN A 211 0.98 -15.85 26.85
C ASN A 211 -0.48 -16.01 26.37
N GLN A 212 -1.45 -15.41 27.08
CA GLN A 212 -2.88 -15.56 26.78
C GLN A 212 -3.48 -14.40 25.99
N PHE A 213 -2.85 -13.22 25.99
CA PHE A 213 -3.38 -12.06 25.27
C PHE A 213 -3.18 -12.19 23.76
N ASP A 214 -4.30 -12.21 23.04
CA ASP A 214 -4.35 -12.17 21.58
C ASP A 214 -4.88 -10.79 21.12
N VAL A 215 -4.01 -10.03 20.45
CA VAL A 215 -4.32 -8.70 19.93
C VAL A 215 -5.44 -8.72 18.90
N HIS A 216 -5.50 -9.72 18.03
CA HIS A 216 -6.52 -9.81 16.98
C HIS A 216 -7.89 -10.10 17.60
N LYS A 217 -7.93 -11.00 18.60
CA LYS A 217 -9.16 -11.25 19.37
C LYS A 217 -9.60 -10.00 20.14
N SER A 218 -8.67 -9.32 20.82
CA SER A 218 -8.96 -8.06 21.53
C SER A 218 -9.51 -6.98 20.59
N ASN A 219 -8.91 -6.82 19.41
CA ASN A 219 -9.35 -5.84 18.40
C ASN A 219 -10.74 -6.18 17.85
N TYR A 220 -11.01 -7.46 17.60
CA TYR A 220 -12.33 -7.90 17.11
C TYR A 220 -13.44 -7.59 18.11
N GLU A 221 -13.27 -7.98 19.38
CA GLU A 221 -14.27 -7.72 20.43
C GLU A 221 -14.49 -6.22 20.66
N LEU A 222 -13.41 -5.43 20.65
CA LEU A 222 -13.50 -3.98 20.77
C LEU A 222 -14.26 -3.36 19.61
N SER A 223 -13.94 -3.76 18.37
CA SER A 223 -14.63 -3.28 17.17
C SER A 223 -16.12 -3.58 17.24
N LYS A 224 -16.48 -4.83 17.56
CA LYS A 224 -17.88 -5.25 17.71
C LYS A 224 -18.62 -4.41 18.75
N THR A 225 -18.05 -4.26 19.94
CA THR A 225 -18.63 -3.44 21.02
C THR A 225 -18.85 -1.99 20.59
N LEU A 226 -17.90 -1.39 19.85
CA LEU A 226 -18.00 -0.01 19.40
C LEU A 226 -19.03 0.17 18.27
N ILE A 227 -19.11 -0.78 17.34
CA ILE A 227 -20.09 -0.78 16.23
C ILE A 227 -21.51 -0.97 16.78
N GLU A 228 -21.73 -1.92 17.69
CA GLU A 228 -23.04 -2.15 18.31
C GLU A 228 -23.57 -0.92 19.04
N ARG A 229 -22.65 -0.13 19.62
CA ARG A 229 -23.00 1.12 20.31
C ARG A 229 -23.20 2.29 19.35
N ASN A 230 -22.37 2.38 18.32
CA ASN A 230 -22.39 3.43 17.32
C ASN A 230 -21.89 2.86 15.99
N PHE A 231 -22.82 2.40 15.16
CA PHE A 231 -22.51 1.80 13.87
C PHE A 231 -21.91 2.84 12.88
N SER A 232 -22.13 4.14 13.12
CA SER A 232 -21.51 5.27 12.43
C SER A 232 -20.08 5.58 12.95
N ASN A 233 -19.26 4.55 13.13
CA ASN A 233 -17.93 4.68 13.70
C ASN A 233 -16.85 4.19 12.74
N PHE A 234 -16.33 5.11 11.94
CA PHE A 234 -15.22 4.85 11.02
C PHE A 234 -14.03 4.17 11.69
N SER A 235 -13.63 4.60 12.90
CA SER A 235 -12.48 4.02 13.59
C SER A 235 -12.71 2.57 14.03
N ALA A 236 -13.93 2.21 14.42
CA ALA A 236 -14.28 0.85 14.81
C ALA A 236 -14.34 -0.09 13.60
N TRP A 237 -14.87 0.37 12.47
CA TRP A 237 -14.79 -0.34 11.19
C TRP A 237 -13.35 -0.46 10.70
N PHE A 238 -12.57 0.61 10.79
CA PHE A 238 -11.14 0.61 10.44
C PHE A 238 -10.32 -0.38 11.29
N LEU A 239 -10.66 -0.56 12.56
CA LEU A 239 -10.01 -1.56 13.40
C LEU A 239 -10.16 -2.97 12.83
N LYS A 240 -11.25 -3.27 12.11
CA LYS A 240 -11.47 -4.59 11.52
C LYS A 240 -10.47 -4.95 10.42
N TYR A 241 -9.83 -3.95 9.80
CA TYR A 241 -8.76 -4.16 8.83
C TYR A 241 -7.54 -4.85 9.45
N THR A 242 -7.38 -4.77 10.77
CA THR A 242 -6.25 -5.37 11.50
C THR A 242 -6.53 -6.80 12.01
N ILE A 243 -7.73 -7.33 11.78
CA ILE A 243 -8.13 -8.65 12.27
C ILE A 243 -7.61 -9.73 11.32
N ARG A 244 -7.14 -10.83 11.89
CA ARG A 244 -6.75 -12.01 11.13
C ARG A 244 -7.96 -12.65 10.47
N GLU A 245 -7.88 -12.96 9.17
CA GLU A 245 -8.94 -13.61 8.38
C GLU A 245 -9.58 -14.82 9.09
N SER A 246 -8.80 -15.63 9.81
CA SER A 246 -9.30 -16.82 10.52
C SER A 246 -10.28 -16.56 11.66
N LEU A 247 -10.39 -15.32 12.14
CA LEU A 247 -11.33 -14.91 13.19
C LEU A 247 -12.63 -14.34 12.61
N ILE A 248 -12.68 -14.12 11.30
CA ILE A 248 -13.77 -13.46 10.61
C ILE A 248 -14.71 -14.54 10.06
N CYS A 249 -15.97 -14.52 10.49
CA CYS A 249 -17.01 -15.33 9.87
C CYS A 249 -17.70 -14.51 8.78
N THR A 250 -17.52 -14.90 7.52
CA THR A 250 -17.97 -14.11 6.36
C THR A 250 -19.45 -13.77 6.40
N GLU A 251 -20.31 -14.77 6.69
CA GLU A 251 -21.76 -14.59 6.75
C GLU A 251 -22.15 -13.57 7.82
N ASN A 252 -21.65 -13.75 9.05
CA ASN A 252 -21.93 -12.85 10.16
C ASN A 252 -21.47 -11.40 9.89
N GLU A 253 -20.33 -11.22 9.21
CA GLU A 253 -19.84 -9.89 8.86
C GLU A 253 -20.68 -9.25 7.76
N LEU A 254 -21.04 -9.99 6.70
CA LEU A 254 -21.94 -9.49 5.67
C LEU A 254 -23.29 -9.07 6.27
N ASP A 255 -23.85 -9.88 7.17
CA ASP A 255 -25.09 -9.54 7.86
C ASP A 255 -24.96 -8.28 8.72
N LEU A 256 -23.86 -8.14 9.47
CA LEU A 256 -23.58 -6.94 10.26
C LEU A 256 -23.48 -5.68 9.37
N ILE A 257 -22.74 -5.78 8.26
CA ILE A 257 -22.54 -4.69 7.32
C ILE A 257 -23.86 -4.31 6.65
N LYS A 258 -24.61 -5.30 6.15
CA LYS A 258 -25.91 -5.09 5.50
C LYS A 258 -26.86 -4.41 6.46
N ASN A 259 -27.04 -4.94 7.67
CA ASN A 259 -27.91 -4.31 8.66
C ASN A 259 -27.54 -2.84 8.91
N ALA A 260 -26.25 -2.53 8.99
CA ALA A 260 -25.78 -1.15 9.15
C ALA A 260 -26.12 -0.27 7.93
N ILE A 261 -25.83 -0.74 6.71
CA ILE A 261 -26.10 -0.03 5.45
C ILE A 261 -27.60 0.20 5.22
N PHE A 262 -28.44 -0.80 5.49
CA PHE A 262 -29.89 -0.67 5.36
C PHE A 262 -30.48 0.24 6.46
N THR A 263 -29.78 0.43 7.58
CA THR A 263 -30.21 1.34 8.65
C THR A 263 -29.86 2.80 8.33
N ASP A 264 -28.65 3.08 7.84
CA ASP A 264 -28.25 4.41 7.37
C ASP A 264 -27.43 4.31 6.07
N PRO A 265 -28.09 4.33 4.90
CA PRO A 265 -27.42 4.17 3.62
C PRO A 265 -26.54 5.37 3.27
N PHE A 266 -26.67 6.52 3.96
CA PHE A 266 -25.84 7.70 3.69
C PHE A 266 -24.59 7.77 4.56
N ASP A 267 -24.33 6.80 5.43
CA ASP A 267 -23.09 6.73 6.17
C ASP A 267 -21.95 6.13 5.33
N GLN A 268 -20.99 6.98 4.96
CA GLN A 268 -19.81 6.60 4.19
C GLN A 268 -19.01 5.44 4.81
N SER A 269 -18.89 5.39 6.13
CA SER A 269 -17.96 4.50 6.84
C SER A 269 -18.26 3.02 6.56
N MET A 270 -19.55 2.67 6.52
CA MET A 270 -20.02 1.31 6.28
C MET A 270 -19.72 0.89 4.84
N TRP A 271 -19.88 1.81 3.89
CA TRP A 271 -19.61 1.54 2.48
C TRP A 271 -18.12 1.41 2.16
N GLU A 272 -17.25 2.16 2.84
CA GLU A 272 -15.79 1.96 2.72
C GLU A 272 -15.39 0.57 3.22
N PHE A 273 -15.92 0.17 4.38
CA PHE A 273 -15.66 -1.17 4.90
C PHE A 273 -16.26 -2.27 4.02
N TYR A 274 -17.47 -2.09 3.52
CA TYR A 274 -18.14 -3.05 2.65
C TYR A 274 -17.37 -3.25 1.34
N ARG A 275 -16.94 -2.18 0.67
CA ARG A 275 -16.08 -2.28 -0.52
C ARG A 275 -14.76 -2.94 -0.21
N TRP A 276 -14.13 -2.63 0.93
CA TRP A 276 -12.92 -3.33 1.36
C TRP A 276 -13.18 -4.82 1.62
N PHE A 277 -14.32 -5.16 2.21
CA PHE A 277 -14.69 -6.54 2.51
C PHE A 277 -14.91 -7.34 1.22
N LEU A 278 -15.61 -6.76 0.23
CA LEU A 278 -15.89 -7.40 -1.06
C LEU A 278 -14.68 -7.44 -2.00
N PHE A 279 -13.88 -6.37 -2.03
CA PHE A 279 -12.86 -6.12 -3.06
C PHE A 279 -11.45 -6.03 -2.49
N HIS A 280 -11.24 -6.64 -1.33
CA HIS A 280 -10.04 -6.53 -0.49
C HIS A 280 -8.73 -6.40 -1.28
N LYS A 281 -8.32 -5.15 -1.58
CA LYS A 281 -7.03 -4.82 -2.23
C LYS A 281 -5.82 -5.02 -1.31
N GLY A 282 -5.99 -5.77 -0.22
CA GLY A 282 -5.13 -5.77 0.95
C GLY A 282 -4.58 -7.14 1.34
N ASN A 283 -4.45 -8.09 0.42
CA ASN A 283 -3.60 -9.25 0.73
C ASN A 283 -2.17 -8.69 0.94
N ASP A 284 -1.56 -8.91 2.11
CA ASP A 284 -0.16 -8.50 2.35
C ASP A 284 0.78 -9.11 1.29
N LYS A 285 0.34 -10.21 0.67
CA LYS A 285 1.06 -10.92 -0.37
C LYS A 285 0.50 -10.56 -1.74
N GLU A 286 1.41 -10.28 -2.66
CA GLU A 286 1.15 -10.26 -4.10
C GLU A 286 0.98 -11.68 -4.64
N GLU A 287 0.30 -11.80 -5.77
CA GLU A 287 0.22 -13.01 -6.57
C GLU A 287 0.68 -12.74 -8.01
N ILE A 288 1.21 -13.78 -8.65
CA ILE A 288 1.54 -13.72 -10.08
C ILE A 288 0.23 -13.73 -10.85
N PHE A 289 0.00 -12.69 -11.64
CA PHE A 289 -1.19 -12.52 -12.46
C PHE A 289 -1.25 -13.57 -13.58
N PHE A 290 -0.21 -13.67 -14.40
CA PHE A 290 -0.01 -14.79 -15.32
C PHE A 290 1.48 -14.94 -15.69
N THR A 291 1.80 -16.06 -16.32
CA THR A 291 3.16 -16.38 -16.75
C THR A 291 3.21 -16.62 -18.26
N LEU A 292 4.19 -16.01 -18.92
CA LEU A 292 4.45 -16.16 -20.35
C LEU A 292 5.79 -16.87 -20.56
N LEU A 293 5.82 -17.85 -21.46
CA LEU A 293 7.04 -18.48 -21.96
C LEU A 293 7.32 -17.99 -23.39
N GLN A 294 8.42 -17.28 -23.58
CA GLN A 294 8.83 -16.77 -24.89
C GLN A 294 10.36 -16.78 -25.01
N ASN A 295 10.90 -17.27 -26.13
CA ASN A 295 12.33 -17.33 -26.43
C ASN A 295 13.17 -17.93 -25.28
N ASN A 296 12.72 -19.08 -24.76
CA ASN A 296 13.35 -19.76 -23.63
C ASN A 296 13.45 -18.89 -22.35
N CYS A 297 12.58 -17.89 -22.19
CA CYS A 297 12.49 -17.05 -21.00
C CYS A 297 11.08 -17.16 -20.41
N ILE A 298 10.99 -17.26 -19.10
CA ILE A 298 9.73 -17.24 -18.35
C ILE A 298 9.54 -15.83 -17.80
N TYR A 299 8.45 -15.17 -18.19
CA TYR A 299 8.07 -13.84 -17.74
C TYR A 299 6.92 -13.94 -16.74
N PHE A 300 7.05 -13.25 -15.61
CA PHE A 300 6.07 -13.17 -14.54
C PHE A 300 5.43 -11.79 -14.56
N PHE A 301 4.11 -11.75 -14.72
CA PHE A 301 3.33 -10.52 -14.66
C PHE A 301 2.68 -10.42 -13.29
N PHE A 302 2.74 -9.24 -12.67
CA PHE A 302 2.14 -8.97 -11.36
C PHE A 302 1.07 -7.91 -11.50
N GLN A 303 -0.06 -8.05 -10.80
CA GLN A 303 -1.15 -7.10 -10.91
C GLN A 303 -0.79 -5.75 -10.30
N ASN A 304 -0.12 -5.76 -9.14
CA ASN A 304 0.41 -4.55 -8.51
C ASN A 304 1.93 -4.44 -8.70
N LEU A 305 2.46 -3.25 -8.40
CA LEU A 305 3.90 -3.01 -8.38
C LEU A 305 4.56 -3.81 -7.25
N VAL A 306 5.63 -4.54 -7.59
CA VAL A 306 6.45 -5.29 -6.63
C VAL A 306 7.92 -5.13 -6.95
N LYS A 307 8.77 -5.14 -5.91
CA LYS A 307 10.22 -5.19 -6.06
C LYS A 307 10.72 -6.58 -5.74
N ALA A 308 10.94 -7.39 -6.77
CA ALA A 308 11.54 -8.71 -6.61
C ALA A 308 13.01 -8.61 -6.16
N ASN A 309 13.37 -9.35 -5.11
CA ASN A 309 14.74 -9.60 -4.70
C ASN A 309 15.32 -10.72 -5.58
N LEU A 310 15.84 -10.32 -6.75
CA LEU A 310 16.34 -11.25 -7.76
C LEU A 310 17.54 -12.07 -7.27
N SER A 311 18.37 -11.52 -6.38
CA SER A 311 19.51 -12.23 -5.78
C SER A 311 19.10 -13.35 -4.82
N LYS A 312 17.96 -13.22 -4.14
CA LYS A 312 17.43 -14.24 -3.21
C LYS A 312 16.50 -15.22 -3.90
N SER A 313 15.94 -14.84 -5.06
CA SER A 313 14.99 -15.64 -5.82
C SER A 313 15.67 -16.81 -6.53
N LYS A 314 15.03 -17.99 -6.48
CA LYS A 314 15.60 -19.26 -6.97
C LYS A 314 14.60 -20.08 -7.76
N CYS A 315 15.10 -20.95 -8.64
CA CYS A 315 14.33 -21.90 -9.42
C CYS A 315 14.80 -23.32 -9.12
N TYR A 316 13.88 -24.26 -9.00
CA TYR A 316 14.16 -25.67 -8.72
C TYR A 316 13.44 -26.59 -9.71
N ASP A 317 14.02 -27.74 -10.01
CA ASP A 317 13.38 -28.81 -10.79
C ASP A 317 12.47 -29.71 -9.92
N ASP A 318 11.87 -30.71 -10.56
CA ASP A 318 11.03 -31.77 -9.95
C ASP A 318 11.74 -32.59 -8.87
N LYS A 319 13.08 -32.63 -8.89
CA LYS A 319 13.93 -33.33 -7.92
C LYS A 319 14.47 -32.39 -6.83
N GLY A 320 14.07 -31.11 -6.84
CA GLY A 320 14.53 -30.10 -5.89
C GLY A 320 15.95 -29.58 -6.13
N ARG A 321 16.53 -29.82 -7.31
CA ARG A 321 17.85 -29.30 -7.70
C ARG A 321 17.69 -27.88 -8.23
N GLU A 322 18.58 -26.98 -7.83
CA GLU A 322 18.55 -25.58 -8.26
C GLU A 322 18.91 -25.47 -9.76
N ILE A 323 18.07 -24.78 -10.53
CA ILE A 323 18.32 -24.47 -11.93
C ILE A 323 18.98 -23.09 -11.99
N THR A 324 20.19 -23.05 -12.56
CA THR A 324 20.90 -21.79 -12.77
C THR A 324 20.34 -21.05 -13.99
N GLY A 325 20.30 -19.72 -13.90
CA GLY A 325 19.84 -18.86 -14.96
C GLY A 325 19.98 -17.39 -14.62
N GLU A 326 19.69 -16.56 -15.61
CA GLU A 326 19.68 -15.11 -15.50
C GLU A 326 18.29 -14.64 -15.06
N TRP A 327 18.24 -14.00 -13.90
CA TRP A 327 17.09 -13.22 -13.46
C TRP A 327 17.21 -11.79 -13.96
N GLY A 328 16.11 -11.25 -14.48
CA GLY A 328 16.06 -9.85 -14.89
C GLY A 328 14.71 -9.23 -14.67
N LYS A 329 14.67 -7.93 -14.92
CA LYS A 329 13.45 -7.12 -14.89
C LYS A 329 13.24 -6.48 -16.25
N HIS A 330 11.99 -6.27 -16.60
CA HIS A 330 11.65 -5.41 -17.72
C HIS A 330 12.08 -3.97 -17.39
N LEU A 331 12.83 -3.32 -18.28
CA LEU A 331 13.40 -2.00 -18.07
C LEU A 331 12.34 -0.92 -18.34
N VAL A 332 11.99 -0.16 -17.29
CA VAL A 332 11.58 1.25 -17.40
C VAL A 332 12.70 2.04 -16.72
N ASP A 333 13.79 2.30 -17.43
CA ASP A 333 14.94 3.02 -16.87
C ASP A 333 14.58 4.50 -16.68
N LEU A 334 14.40 4.89 -15.43
CA LEU A 334 14.22 6.27 -14.98
C LEU A 334 15.60 6.85 -14.61
N ASN A 335 16.02 7.91 -15.28
CA ASN A 335 17.26 8.61 -14.98
C ASN A 335 17.13 9.46 -13.70
N ASN A 336 17.18 8.81 -12.54
CA ASN A 336 17.63 9.40 -11.28
C ASN A 336 18.31 8.31 -10.42
N PRO A 337 19.62 8.38 -10.13
CA PRO A 337 20.34 7.34 -9.39
C PRO A 337 19.89 7.17 -7.91
N HIS A 338 18.94 7.99 -7.44
CA HIS A 338 18.42 7.97 -6.08
C HIS A 338 16.97 7.48 -5.93
N GLU A 339 16.28 7.08 -7.01
CA GLU A 339 14.90 6.58 -6.93
C GLU A 339 14.72 5.30 -7.77
N SER A 340 14.78 4.14 -7.10
CA SER A 340 14.46 2.85 -7.72
C SER A 340 12.95 2.67 -7.79
N PHE A 341 12.34 2.77 -8.97
CA PHE A 341 10.95 2.34 -9.17
C PHE A 341 10.88 0.98 -9.90
N GLU A 342 9.88 0.19 -9.50
CA GLU A 342 9.68 -1.23 -9.80
C GLU A 342 9.28 -1.55 -11.24
N SER A 343 9.38 -2.84 -11.58
CA SER A 343 8.82 -3.39 -12.81
C SER A 343 7.62 -4.27 -12.48
N TYR A 344 6.56 -4.17 -13.28
CA TYR A 344 5.43 -5.10 -13.25
C TYR A 344 5.74 -6.47 -13.85
N VAL A 345 6.87 -6.58 -14.56
CA VAL A 345 7.26 -7.78 -15.30
C VAL A 345 8.70 -8.16 -14.96
N TYR A 346 8.86 -9.37 -14.44
CA TYR A 346 10.15 -9.99 -14.16
C TYR A 346 10.35 -11.19 -15.07
N PHE A 347 11.60 -11.59 -15.31
CA PHE A 347 11.87 -12.77 -16.10
C PHE A 347 13.00 -13.63 -15.53
N PHE A 348 12.97 -14.91 -15.90
CA PHE A 348 14.03 -15.87 -15.68
C PHE A 348 14.39 -16.56 -17.00
N LYS A 349 15.67 -16.56 -17.34
CA LYS A 349 16.23 -17.27 -18.49
C LYS A 349 17.20 -18.36 -17.99
N PRO A 350 16.87 -19.66 -18.11
CA PRO A 350 17.79 -20.73 -17.72
C PRO A 350 19.06 -20.71 -18.57
N THR A 351 20.19 -21.07 -17.95
CA THR A 351 21.49 -21.15 -18.63
C THR A 351 21.53 -22.27 -19.66
N ASP A 352 20.92 -23.42 -19.35
CA ASP A 352 20.76 -24.53 -20.29
C ASP A 352 19.49 -24.35 -21.10
N GLU A 353 19.66 -24.05 -22.39
CA GLU A 353 18.56 -23.77 -23.31
C GLU A 353 17.66 -25.00 -23.57
N ASN A 354 18.13 -26.21 -23.26
CA ASN A 354 17.38 -27.43 -23.50
C ASN A 354 16.36 -27.76 -22.39
N ILE A 355 16.45 -27.11 -21.22
CA ILE A 355 15.57 -27.41 -20.08
C ILE A 355 14.10 -27.17 -20.44
N LEU A 356 13.78 -26.04 -21.09
CA LEU A 356 12.40 -25.69 -21.46
C LEU A 356 12.00 -26.21 -22.84
N LEU A 357 12.98 -26.50 -23.73
CA LEU A 357 12.74 -26.88 -25.12
C LEU A 357 12.66 -28.40 -25.34
N ASN A 358 13.42 -29.21 -24.58
CA ASN A 358 13.54 -30.66 -24.80
C ASN A 358 12.82 -31.52 -23.74
N GLY A 359 12.04 -30.92 -22.84
CA GLY A 359 11.22 -31.65 -21.86
C GLY A 359 12.01 -32.45 -20.82
N GLN A 360 13.29 -32.10 -20.59
CA GLN A 360 14.12 -32.77 -19.56
C GLN A 360 13.56 -32.57 -18.15
N SER A 361 12.87 -31.46 -17.90
CA SER A 361 12.04 -31.26 -16.73
C SER A 361 10.63 -30.90 -17.20
N THR A 362 9.61 -31.50 -16.59
CA THR A 362 8.20 -31.16 -16.86
C THR A 362 7.66 -30.17 -15.85
N TYR A 363 8.44 -29.86 -14.81
CA TYR A 363 7.99 -29.11 -13.65
C TYR A 363 9.11 -28.23 -13.10
N LEU A 364 8.77 -26.95 -12.88
CA LEU A 364 9.66 -25.96 -12.27
C LEU A 364 9.00 -25.37 -11.03
N LYS A 365 9.78 -25.15 -9.98
CA LYS A 365 9.34 -24.47 -8.77
C LYS A 365 10.15 -23.20 -8.57
N PHE A 366 9.48 -22.06 -8.67
CA PHE A 366 10.08 -20.76 -8.42
C PHE A 366 9.83 -20.34 -6.97
N CYS A 367 10.86 -19.84 -6.31
CA CYS A 367 10.76 -19.16 -5.02
C CYS A 367 11.16 -17.70 -5.27
N ILE A 368 10.17 -16.82 -5.43
CA ILE A 368 10.37 -15.41 -5.78
C ILE A 368 10.19 -14.57 -4.52
N PHE A 369 11.27 -13.98 -4.06
CA PHE A 369 11.26 -13.04 -2.94
C PHE A 369 10.97 -11.63 -3.46
N TYR A 370 10.13 -10.87 -2.77
CA TYR A 370 9.75 -9.52 -3.19
C TYR A 370 9.32 -8.65 -2.02
N TYR A 371 9.36 -7.34 -2.25
CA TYR A 371 8.80 -6.32 -1.35
C TYR A 371 7.59 -5.69 -2.05
N LYS A 372 6.46 -5.56 -1.34
CA LYS A 372 5.25 -4.89 -1.82
C LYS A 372 5.29 -3.42 -1.41
N TYR A 373 5.19 -2.50 -2.37
CA TYR A 373 5.34 -1.06 -2.07
C TYR A 373 4.18 -0.49 -1.25
N ASN A 374 2.97 -1.04 -1.39
CA ASN A 374 1.79 -0.61 -0.62
C ASN A 374 1.81 -1.02 0.87
N LEU A 375 2.87 -1.70 1.34
CA LEU A 375 3.04 -2.09 2.75
C LEU A 375 4.15 -1.32 3.48
N HIS A 376 4.88 -0.46 2.77
CA HIS A 376 5.89 0.39 3.36
C HIS A 376 5.88 1.77 2.72
N GLU A 377 5.10 2.69 3.29
CA GLU A 377 5.24 4.12 2.99
C GLU A 377 6.42 4.69 3.78
N PRO A 378 7.45 5.26 3.12
CA PRO A 378 8.49 6.03 3.80
C PRO A 378 7.84 7.21 4.55
N GLY A 379 7.76 7.11 5.88
CA GLY A 379 7.10 8.12 6.73
C GLY A 379 6.11 7.53 7.75
N GLU A 380 5.72 6.27 7.62
CA GLU A 380 4.85 5.62 8.61
C GLU A 380 5.55 5.37 9.96
N VAL A 381 4.82 5.66 11.05
CA VAL A 381 5.31 5.47 12.41
C VAL A 381 5.18 4.00 12.81
N HIS A 382 6.23 3.23 12.54
CA HIS A 382 6.37 1.89 13.13
C HIS A 382 6.91 2.01 14.56
N TYR A 383 6.02 1.95 15.56
CA TYR A 383 6.41 2.16 16.96
C TYR A 383 7.58 1.29 17.40
N GLY A 384 7.59 -0.01 17.11
CA GLY A 384 8.69 -0.91 17.48
C GLY A 384 10.03 -0.56 16.81
N LYS A 385 10.03 -0.16 15.54
CA LYS A 385 11.25 0.08 14.74
C LYS A 385 11.82 1.49 14.94
N ASN A 386 10.95 2.49 15.05
CA ASN A 386 11.33 3.90 14.97
C ASN A 386 11.25 4.61 16.33
N VAL A 387 10.26 4.31 17.17
CA VAL A 387 9.94 5.10 18.38
C VAL A 387 10.40 4.40 19.66
N LEU A 388 10.26 3.09 19.73
CA LEU A 388 10.58 2.22 20.87
C LEU A 388 11.90 1.48 20.68
N ARG A 389 12.71 1.89 19.70
CA ARG A 389 13.94 1.19 19.33
C ARG A 389 14.89 1.01 20.50
N ASP A 390 15.03 2.01 21.37
CA ASP A 390 15.85 1.95 22.59
C ASP A 390 15.37 0.92 23.62
N LEU A 391 14.09 0.53 23.62
CA LEU A 391 13.63 -0.65 24.37
C LEU A 391 14.16 -1.95 23.73
N THR A 392 14.44 -1.93 22.43
CA THR A 392 14.93 -3.10 21.67
C THR A 392 16.44 -3.16 21.48
N VAL A 393 17.20 -2.10 21.78
CA VAL A 393 18.66 -1.96 21.51
C VAL A 393 19.51 -3.02 22.23
N CYS A 394 19.07 -3.55 23.37
CA CYS A 394 19.79 -4.62 24.09
C CYS A 394 19.44 -6.04 23.60
N HIS A 395 18.67 -6.17 22.50
CA HIS A 395 18.10 -7.42 22.04
C HIS A 395 18.17 -7.53 20.50
N ASP A 396 19.35 -7.91 19.97
CA ASP A 396 19.64 -8.01 18.53
C ASP A 396 18.63 -8.86 17.75
N PHE A 397 18.01 -9.85 18.40
CA PHE A 397 16.96 -10.71 17.83
C PHE A 397 15.61 -9.99 17.54
N LEU A 398 15.46 -8.72 17.91
CA LEU A 398 14.29 -7.89 17.61
C LEU A 398 14.43 -7.08 16.32
N SER A 399 15.63 -7.03 15.73
CA SER A 399 15.89 -6.34 14.47
C SER A 399 15.47 -7.21 13.28
N GLU A 400 14.27 -6.98 12.75
CA GLU A 400 13.76 -7.68 11.55
C GLU A 400 14.13 -6.84 10.31
N GLU A 401 15.33 -7.06 9.74
CA GLU A 401 15.76 -6.40 8.49
C GLU A 401 14.85 -6.77 7.29
N ASP A 402 14.16 -7.92 7.34
CA ASP A 402 13.35 -8.48 6.25
C ASP A 402 11.82 -8.48 6.51
N LYS A 403 11.30 -7.71 7.47
CA LYS A 403 9.88 -7.80 7.93
C LYS A 403 8.81 -7.70 6.83
N TYR A 404 9.12 -7.02 5.73
CA TYR A 404 8.20 -6.79 4.60
C TYR A 404 8.65 -7.51 3.33
N GLU A 405 9.64 -8.40 3.43
CA GLU A 405 9.98 -9.30 2.34
C GLU A 405 9.02 -10.49 2.38
N HIS A 406 8.29 -10.67 1.29
CA HIS A 406 7.39 -11.79 1.07
C HIS A 406 8.04 -12.77 0.09
N ASN A 407 7.54 -14.01 0.08
CA ASN A 407 7.96 -15.04 -0.86
C ASN A 407 6.72 -15.64 -1.55
N ILE A 408 6.76 -15.70 -2.88
CA ILE A 408 5.84 -16.49 -3.70
C ILE A 408 6.54 -17.79 -4.09
N VAL A 409 5.98 -18.91 -3.64
CA VAL A 409 6.34 -20.23 -4.16
C VAL A 409 5.42 -20.55 -5.32
N TYR A 410 5.95 -20.51 -6.53
CA TYR A 410 5.17 -20.67 -7.76
C TYR A 410 5.56 -21.95 -8.52
N PRO A 411 4.74 -23.00 -8.45
CA PRO A 411 4.93 -24.20 -9.26
C PRO A 411 4.46 -23.96 -10.70
N ILE A 412 5.23 -24.44 -11.66
CA ILE A 412 4.94 -24.37 -13.08
C ILE A 412 5.03 -25.77 -13.66
N ASP A 413 3.92 -26.29 -14.16
CA ASP A 413 3.90 -27.46 -15.02
C ASP A 413 4.01 -27.01 -16.48
N LEU A 414 5.11 -27.37 -17.15
CA LEU A 414 5.37 -26.95 -18.52
C LEU A 414 4.34 -27.54 -19.51
N ARG A 415 3.62 -28.60 -19.13
CA ARG A 415 2.56 -29.22 -19.95
C ARG A 415 1.28 -28.38 -20.01
N ASN A 416 1.09 -27.49 -19.02
CA ASN A 416 -0.09 -26.63 -18.92
C ASN A 416 0.04 -25.34 -19.74
N PHE A 417 1.15 -25.14 -20.44
CA PHE A 417 1.30 -24.01 -21.36
C PHE A 417 0.41 -24.19 -22.60
N SER A 418 -0.20 -23.09 -23.06
CA SER A 418 -0.97 -23.08 -24.29
C SER A 418 -0.13 -23.55 -25.48
N GLN A 419 -0.72 -24.35 -26.37
CA GLN A 419 -0.07 -24.84 -27.60
C GLN A 419 -0.07 -23.82 -28.75
N ASN A 420 -0.28 -22.54 -28.46
CA ASN A 420 -0.29 -21.50 -29.49
C ASN A 420 1.14 -21.21 -29.98
N GLU A 421 1.30 -21.09 -31.29
CA GLU A 421 2.63 -20.93 -31.92
C GLU A 421 3.28 -19.57 -31.66
N HIS A 422 2.49 -18.54 -31.32
CA HIS A 422 2.99 -17.17 -31.10
C HIS A 422 3.27 -16.86 -29.64
N PHE A 423 2.57 -17.50 -28.71
CA PHE A 423 2.71 -17.27 -27.29
C PHE A 423 2.39 -18.55 -26.51
N LYS A 424 3.13 -18.78 -25.43
CA LYS A 424 2.88 -19.87 -24.51
C LYS A 424 2.50 -19.25 -23.18
N ILE A 425 1.24 -19.36 -22.77
CA ILE A 425 0.78 -18.90 -21.45
C ILE A 425 0.49 -20.10 -20.58
N LEU A 426 0.92 -20.01 -19.32
CA LEU A 426 0.61 -21.01 -18.32
C LEU A 426 -0.87 -20.93 -17.98
N LEU A 427 -1.63 -21.96 -18.36
CA LEU A 427 -3.04 -22.08 -18.08
C LEU A 427 -3.23 -22.78 -16.73
N ASP A 428 -3.19 -22.00 -15.66
CA ASP A 428 -3.30 -22.50 -14.28
C ASP A 428 -4.74 -22.29 -13.76
N TYR A 429 -5.66 -23.11 -14.26
CA TYR A 429 -7.09 -22.97 -13.98
C TYR A 429 -7.49 -23.37 -12.55
N ASP A 430 -6.55 -23.84 -11.72
CA ASP A 430 -6.85 -24.61 -10.51
C ASP A 430 -6.50 -23.90 -9.18
N ARG A 431 -6.25 -22.59 -9.19
CA ARG A 431 -5.79 -21.88 -7.98
C ARG A 431 -6.77 -21.87 -6.80
N GLN A 432 -8.06 -22.15 -6.98
CA GLN A 432 -9.05 -22.09 -5.88
C GLN A 432 -10.11 -23.22 -5.86
N GLY A 433 -9.91 -24.34 -6.55
CA GLY A 433 -10.81 -25.51 -6.45
C GLY A 433 -12.30 -25.23 -6.74
N GLY A 434 -12.62 -24.11 -7.40
CA GLY A 434 -13.97 -23.72 -7.77
C GLY A 434 -14.42 -24.48 -9.02
N ALA A 435 -15.58 -25.13 -8.94
CA ALA A 435 -16.17 -25.94 -10.00
C ALA A 435 -16.47 -25.18 -11.33
N ASP A 436 -16.26 -23.86 -11.36
CA ASP A 436 -16.53 -22.99 -12.51
C ASP A 436 -15.39 -22.94 -13.55
N ALA A 437 -14.31 -23.68 -13.32
CA ALA A 437 -13.13 -23.74 -14.20
C ALA A 437 -13.30 -24.63 -15.45
N LYS A 438 -14.51 -25.11 -15.76
CA LYS A 438 -14.79 -25.58 -17.12
C LYS A 438 -15.03 -24.35 -17.98
N MET A 439 -14.01 -23.93 -18.73
CA MET A 439 -14.25 -23.12 -19.92
C MET A 439 -15.43 -23.73 -20.66
N ASP A 440 -16.49 -22.95 -20.87
CA ASP A 440 -17.60 -23.34 -21.73
C ASP A 440 -17.01 -23.64 -23.11
N SER A 441 -16.74 -24.92 -23.34
CA SER A 441 -16.32 -25.48 -24.63
C SER A 441 -17.45 -25.44 -25.66
N LYS A 442 -18.54 -24.74 -25.34
CA LYS A 442 -19.72 -24.52 -26.18
C LYS A 442 -19.87 -23.06 -26.62
N SER A 443 -18.84 -22.24 -26.53
CA SER A 443 -18.80 -20.99 -27.29
C SER A 443 -18.30 -21.29 -28.70
N SER A 444 -19.11 -21.00 -29.73
CA SER A 444 -18.67 -20.92 -31.13
C SER A 444 -17.72 -19.71 -31.26
N CYS A 445 -16.49 -19.83 -30.74
CA CYS A 445 -15.56 -18.71 -30.61
C CYS A 445 -15.12 -18.17 -31.98
N VAL A 446 -15.10 -16.84 -32.09
CA VAL A 446 -14.80 -16.08 -33.31
C VAL A 446 -13.30 -15.78 -33.44
N SER A 447 -12.61 -15.57 -32.31
CA SER A 447 -11.17 -15.31 -32.22
C SER A 447 -10.45 -16.50 -31.57
N SER A 448 -9.25 -16.82 -32.04
CA SER A 448 -8.41 -17.85 -31.40
C SER A 448 -7.89 -17.43 -30.02
N PHE A 449 -8.02 -16.14 -29.66
CA PHE A 449 -7.53 -15.56 -28.41
C PHE A 449 -8.63 -15.30 -27.37
N THR A 450 -9.92 -15.41 -27.71
CA THR A 450 -11.03 -15.24 -26.75
C THR A 450 -10.87 -16.09 -25.48
N PRO A 451 -10.45 -17.38 -25.54
CA PRO A 451 -10.21 -18.17 -24.33
C PRO A 451 -9.15 -17.54 -23.40
N LEU A 452 -8.08 -16.99 -23.98
CA LEU A 452 -6.98 -16.40 -23.23
C LEU A 452 -7.34 -15.03 -22.66
N TYR A 453 -8.11 -14.23 -23.39
CA TYR A 453 -8.73 -13.02 -22.85
C TYR A 453 -9.59 -13.35 -21.62
N LYS A 454 -10.50 -14.34 -21.73
CA LYS A 454 -11.35 -14.77 -20.62
C LYS A 454 -10.52 -15.26 -19.43
N TYR A 455 -9.38 -15.91 -19.67
CA TYR A 455 -8.44 -16.27 -18.61
C TYR A 455 -7.84 -15.04 -17.91
N ILE A 456 -7.30 -14.08 -18.66
CA ILE A 456 -6.70 -12.85 -18.09
C ILE A 456 -7.76 -12.03 -17.32
N SER A 457 -8.94 -11.82 -17.92
CA SER A 457 -10.04 -11.08 -17.28
C SER A 457 -10.51 -11.77 -15.99
N ARG A 458 -10.75 -13.09 -16.00
CA ARG A 458 -11.11 -13.84 -14.78
C ARG A 458 -10.05 -13.74 -13.70
N SER A 459 -8.78 -13.90 -14.05
CA SER A 459 -7.68 -13.72 -13.11
C SER A 459 -7.67 -12.30 -12.53
N ASN A 460 -7.98 -11.27 -13.33
CA ASN A 460 -7.97 -9.88 -12.88
C ASN A 460 -9.11 -9.64 -11.90
N ILE A 461 -10.28 -10.22 -12.17
CA ILE A 461 -11.45 -10.16 -11.29
C ILE A 461 -11.12 -10.85 -9.97
N LEU A 462 -10.62 -12.09 -10.00
CA LEU A 462 -10.27 -12.86 -8.80
C LEU A 462 -9.28 -12.12 -7.90
N LEU A 463 -8.23 -11.53 -8.47
CA LEU A 463 -7.23 -10.78 -7.71
C LEU A 463 -7.76 -9.43 -7.17
N ASN A 464 -8.82 -8.87 -7.78
CA ASN A 464 -9.51 -7.66 -7.31
C ASN A 464 -10.75 -7.93 -6.45
N THR A 465 -11.01 -9.19 -6.09
CA THR A 465 -12.09 -9.62 -5.21
C THR A 465 -11.52 -10.29 -3.97
N ALA A 466 -12.21 -10.21 -2.84
CA ALA A 466 -11.79 -10.90 -1.64
C ALA A 466 -11.87 -12.43 -1.83
N LYS A 467 -11.00 -13.19 -1.15
CA LYS A 467 -10.92 -14.66 -1.28
C LYS A 467 -12.24 -15.39 -0.98
N HIS A 468 -13.11 -14.80 -0.18
CA HIS A 468 -14.42 -15.35 0.18
C HIS A 468 -15.51 -14.99 -0.83
N MET A 469 -15.20 -14.15 -1.82
CA MET A 469 -16.12 -13.73 -2.87
C MET A 469 -15.84 -14.49 -4.15
N ASN A 470 -16.91 -14.88 -4.84
CA ASN A 470 -16.88 -15.40 -6.21
C ASN A 470 -17.95 -14.70 -7.05
N PHE A 471 -18.08 -15.06 -8.33
CA PHE A 471 -19.07 -14.46 -9.23
C PHE A 471 -20.51 -14.61 -8.73
N ALA A 472 -20.89 -15.78 -8.19
CA ALA A 472 -22.25 -16.00 -7.69
C ALA A 472 -22.55 -15.13 -6.46
N SER A 473 -21.63 -15.09 -5.49
CA SER A 473 -21.75 -14.23 -4.31
C SER A 473 -21.78 -12.75 -4.69
N LEU A 474 -20.97 -12.32 -5.66
CA LEU A 474 -20.96 -10.93 -6.11
C LEU A 474 -22.28 -10.51 -6.78
N ASN A 475 -22.90 -11.40 -7.56
CA ASN A 475 -24.22 -11.15 -8.14
C ASN A 475 -25.31 -11.07 -7.07
N LEU A 476 -25.26 -11.94 -6.04
CA LEU A 476 -26.19 -11.88 -4.91
C LEU A 476 -26.08 -10.54 -4.16
N GLU A 477 -24.85 -10.05 -3.92
CA GLU A 477 -24.64 -8.73 -3.31
C GLU A 477 -25.12 -7.58 -4.22
N LEU A 478 -24.98 -7.71 -5.54
CA LEU A 478 -25.51 -6.75 -6.51
C LEU A 478 -27.05 -6.66 -6.46
N GLU A 479 -27.75 -7.80 -6.33
CA GLU A 479 -29.20 -7.83 -6.14
C GLU A 479 -29.62 -7.09 -4.88
N GLN A 480 -28.91 -7.29 -3.76
CA GLN A 480 -29.18 -6.59 -2.50
C GLN A 480 -28.99 -5.07 -2.62
N ILE A 481 -27.95 -4.61 -3.33
CA ILE A 481 -27.77 -3.18 -3.60
C ILE A 481 -28.88 -2.63 -4.50
N ASN A 482 -29.33 -3.41 -5.48
CA ASN A 482 -30.45 -3.02 -6.34
C ASN A 482 -31.73 -2.81 -5.52
N GLU A 483 -32.05 -3.71 -4.58
CA GLU A 483 -33.17 -3.56 -3.66
C GLU A 483 -33.07 -2.27 -2.83
N LEU A 484 -31.88 -1.98 -2.28
CA LEU A 484 -31.65 -0.72 -1.55
C LEU A 484 -31.86 0.51 -2.43
N LEU A 485 -31.36 0.49 -3.68
CA LEU A 485 -31.50 1.60 -4.62
C LEU A 485 -32.93 1.83 -5.11
N LEU A 486 -33.83 0.83 -4.99
CA LEU A 486 -35.27 1.05 -5.20
C LEU A 486 -35.87 1.98 -4.14
N LEU A 487 -35.34 1.92 -2.91
CA LEU A 487 -35.77 2.78 -1.80
C LEU A 487 -35.00 4.11 -1.79
N GLU A 488 -33.68 4.05 -1.98
CA GLU A 488 -32.75 5.17 -1.82
C GLU A 488 -31.96 5.43 -3.11
N SER A 489 -32.69 5.75 -4.17
CA SER A 489 -32.17 5.91 -5.54
C SER A 489 -31.01 6.91 -5.70
N ASN A 490 -30.89 7.88 -4.81
CA ASN A 490 -29.83 8.91 -4.84
C ASN A 490 -28.72 8.65 -3.82
N CYS A 491 -28.66 7.47 -3.19
CA CYS A 491 -27.53 7.11 -2.35
C CYS A 491 -26.28 6.89 -3.18
N LYS A 492 -25.42 7.92 -3.26
CA LYS A 492 -24.18 7.87 -4.03
C LYS A 492 -23.22 6.74 -3.64
N PHE A 493 -23.22 6.31 -2.38
CA PHE A 493 -22.35 5.25 -1.91
C PHE A 493 -22.82 3.87 -2.38
N ALA A 494 -24.14 3.66 -2.41
CA ALA A 494 -24.77 2.49 -3.03
C ALA A 494 -24.53 2.47 -4.54
N LEU A 495 -24.77 3.59 -5.22
CA LEU A 495 -24.53 3.73 -6.66
C LEU A 495 -23.06 3.47 -7.03
N PHE A 496 -22.12 4.00 -6.25
CA PHE A 496 -20.68 3.79 -6.48
C PHE A 496 -20.25 2.34 -6.21
N THR A 497 -20.81 1.71 -5.17
CA THR A 497 -20.53 0.30 -4.89
C THR A 497 -21.11 -0.61 -5.98
N LYS A 498 -22.31 -0.31 -6.48
CA LYS A 498 -22.89 -0.96 -7.66
C LYS A 498 -22.00 -0.80 -8.89
N LEU A 499 -21.49 0.41 -9.16
CA LEU A 499 -20.57 0.67 -10.27
C LEU A 499 -19.32 -0.24 -10.19
N GLU A 500 -18.72 -0.36 -9.00
CA GLU A 500 -17.55 -1.22 -8.77
C GLU A 500 -17.86 -2.72 -8.96
N MET A 501 -19.08 -3.18 -8.63
CA MET A 501 -19.54 -4.54 -8.91
C MET A 501 -19.73 -4.77 -10.41
N LEU A 502 -20.50 -3.90 -11.08
CA LEU A 502 -20.77 -4.00 -12.52
C LEU A 502 -19.48 -3.97 -13.34
N ARG A 503 -18.49 -3.17 -12.94
CA ARG A 503 -17.17 -3.12 -13.61
C ARG A 503 -16.50 -4.49 -13.60
N ARG A 504 -16.55 -5.21 -12.47
CA ARG A 504 -15.94 -6.54 -12.32
C ARG A 504 -16.76 -7.64 -13.00
N LEU A 505 -18.06 -7.45 -13.12
CA LEU A 505 -18.94 -8.35 -13.87
C LEU A 505 -18.93 -8.05 -15.38
N GLU A 506 -18.16 -7.07 -15.83
CA GLU A 506 -18.11 -6.59 -17.23
C GLU A 506 -19.50 -6.21 -17.78
N GLN A 507 -20.43 -5.78 -16.92
CA GLN A 507 -21.80 -5.39 -17.29
C GLN A 507 -21.88 -3.93 -17.73
N PHE A 508 -21.24 -3.61 -18.88
CA PHE A 508 -21.06 -2.24 -19.36
C PHE A 508 -22.37 -1.51 -19.70
N ASP A 509 -23.38 -2.24 -20.20
CA ASP A 509 -24.67 -1.65 -20.62
C ASP A 509 -25.42 -0.99 -19.47
N GLU A 510 -25.33 -1.55 -18.26
CA GLU A 510 -25.91 -0.98 -17.04
C GLU A 510 -24.96 0.04 -16.37
N LEU A 511 -23.66 -0.17 -16.50
CA LEU A 511 -22.61 0.61 -15.86
C LEU A 511 -22.52 2.06 -16.36
N PHE A 512 -22.61 2.31 -17.68
CA PHE A 512 -22.51 3.68 -18.21
C PHE A 512 -23.70 4.58 -17.82
N PRO A 513 -24.97 4.12 -17.92
CA PRO A 513 -26.10 4.87 -17.37
C PRO A 513 -25.96 5.19 -15.88
N LEU A 514 -25.46 4.22 -15.10
CA LEU A 514 -25.20 4.40 -13.67
C LEU A 514 -24.11 5.47 -13.41
N LEU A 515 -23.06 5.50 -14.23
CA LEU A 515 -21.99 6.49 -14.13
C LEU A 515 -22.51 7.90 -14.42
N GLU A 516 -23.42 8.06 -15.37
CA GLU A 516 -24.09 9.35 -15.62
C GLU A 516 -24.95 9.78 -14.44
N LEU A 517 -25.68 8.86 -13.82
CA LEU A 517 -26.44 9.13 -12.60
C LEU A 517 -25.50 9.57 -11.44
N LEU A 518 -24.35 8.91 -11.26
CA LEU A 518 -23.36 9.29 -10.26
C LEU A 518 -22.82 10.72 -10.47
N LYS A 519 -22.55 11.12 -11.72
CA LYS A 519 -22.13 12.49 -12.04
C LYS A 519 -23.19 13.54 -11.66
N GLN A 520 -24.48 13.18 -11.75
CA GLN A 520 -25.58 14.05 -11.35
C GLN A 520 -25.73 14.13 -9.82
N VAL A 521 -25.68 12.97 -9.14
CA VAL A 521 -25.87 12.87 -7.68
C VAL A 521 -24.66 13.42 -6.91
N ASP A 522 -23.43 13.23 -7.38
CA ASP A 522 -22.20 13.69 -6.71
C ASP A 522 -21.39 14.64 -7.60
N SER A 523 -22.00 15.79 -7.91
CA SER A 523 -21.43 16.84 -8.76
C SER A 523 -20.06 17.35 -8.33
N MET A 524 -19.73 17.28 -7.03
CA MET A 524 -18.42 17.67 -6.51
C MET A 524 -17.27 16.79 -7.03
N ARG A 525 -17.53 15.55 -7.47
CA ARG A 525 -16.52 14.61 -7.98
C ARG A 525 -16.68 14.32 -9.47
N ILE A 526 -17.33 15.21 -10.23
CA ILE A 526 -17.51 15.02 -11.67
C ILE A 526 -16.19 14.81 -12.44
N GLY A 527 -15.09 15.44 -12.00
CA GLY A 527 -13.76 15.22 -12.59
C GLY A 527 -13.30 13.79 -12.43
N TYR A 528 -13.37 13.25 -11.21
CA TYR A 528 -13.05 11.85 -10.91
C TYR A 528 -13.87 10.86 -11.76
N TYR A 529 -15.19 11.10 -11.91
CA TYR A 529 -16.02 10.21 -12.73
C TYR A 529 -15.72 10.31 -14.23
N LYS A 530 -15.23 11.44 -14.73
CA LYS A 530 -14.77 11.57 -16.12
C LYS A 530 -13.48 10.79 -16.36
N ASP A 531 -12.55 10.85 -15.42
CA ASP A 531 -11.31 10.08 -15.49
C ASP A 531 -11.63 8.57 -15.46
N LEU A 532 -12.52 8.15 -14.54
CA LEU A 532 -13.01 6.78 -14.45
C LEU A 532 -13.76 6.33 -15.72
N GLU A 533 -14.54 7.21 -16.34
CA GLU A 533 -15.23 6.91 -17.60
C GLU A 533 -14.25 6.55 -18.72
N THR A 534 -13.13 7.27 -18.84
CA THR A 534 -12.09 6.99 -19.83
C THR A 534 -11.54 5.57 -19.65
N GLU A 535 -11.21 5.18 -18.43
CA GLU A 535 -10.74 3.82 -18.11
C GLU A 535 -11.80 2.76 -18.47
N LEU A 536 -13.05 2.99 -18.08
CA LEU A 536 -14.17 2.09 -18.36
C LEU A 536 -14.44 1.94 -19.86
N ARG A 537 -14.28 3.01 -20.64
CA ARG A 537 -14.43 2.97 -22.10
C ARG A 537 -13.33 2.15 -22.76
N ILE A 538 -12.09 2.24 -22.27
CA ILE A 538 -10.99 1.38 -22.73
C ILE A 538 -11.33 -0.09 -22.44
N GLN A 539 -11.75 -0.40 -21.22
CA GLN A 539 -12.14 -1.77 -20.82
C GLN A 539 -13.29 -2.30 -21.68
N LYS A 540 -14.34 -1.51 -21.89
CA LYS A 540 -15.46 -1.88 -22.77
C LYS A 540 -14.99 -2.17 -24.20
N LYS A 541 -14.12 -1.33 -24.77
CA LYS A 541 -13.60 -1.53 -26.13
C LYS A 541 -12.79 -2.82 -26.27
N VAL A 542 -12.01 -3.17 -25.24
CA VAL A 542 -11.28 -4.45 -25.19
C VAL A 542 -12.26 -5.62 -25.09
N HIS A 543 -13.28 -5.53 -24.24
CA HIS A 543 -14.33 -6.55 -24.12
C HIS A 543 -15.10 -6.74 -25.44
N ASP A 544 -15.58 -5.66 -26.04
CA ASP A 544 -16.30 -5.65 -27.33
C ASP A 544 -15.45 -6.29 -28.45
N TYR A 545 -14.13 -6.06 -28.45
CA TYR A 545 -13.21 -6.66 -29.44
C TYR A 545 -13.23 -8.19 -29.40
N TYR A 546 -13.31 -8.81 -28.23
CA TYR A 546 -13.30 -10.27 -28.08
C TYR A 546 -14.69 -10.92 -28.18
N GLU A 547 -15.77 -10.17 -27.96
CA GLU A 547 -17.16 -10.64 -28.07
C GLU A 547 -17.75 -10.40 -29.48
N ASP A 548 -17.25 -9.43 -30.25
CA ASP A 548 -17.75 -9.16 -31.61
C ASP A 548 -17.32 -10.24 -32.62
N SER A 549 -18.31 -11.00 -33.10
CA SER A 549 -18.15 -12.02 -34.14
C SER A 549 -17.57 -11.55 -35.48
N LYS A 550 -17.55 -10.24 -35.76
CA LYS A 550 -17.01 -9.64 -36.98
C LYS A 550 -15.55 -9.19 -36.83
N MET A 551 -15.09 -8.99 -35.60
CA MET A 551 -13.72 -8.67 -35.24
C MET A 551 -12.93 -9.98 -35.12
N GLY A 552 -12.58 -10.60 -36.25
CA GLY A 552 -11.65 -11.75 -36.23
C GLY A 552 -10.26 -11.35 -35.70
N ASP A 553 -9.33 -12.31 -35.59
CA ASP A 553 -7.93 -12.11 -35.10
C ASP A 553 -7.09 -11.05 -35.85
N LYS A 554 -7.65 -10.40 -36.87
CA LYS A 554 -7.05 -9.35 -37.70
C LYS A 554 -7.70 -7.98 -37.51
N GLY A 555 -8.67 -7.86 -36.61
CA GLY A 555 -9.32 -6.58 -36.29
C GLY A 555 -8.34 -5.62 -35.60
N THR A 556 -8.56 -4.32 -35.78
CA THR A 556 -7.86 -3.28 -35.02
C THR A 556 -8.72 -2.89 -33.83
N LEU A 557 -8.16 -2.89 -32.62
CA LEU A 557 -8.81 -2.31 -31.46
C LEU A 557 -8.78 -0.80 -31.58
N ASP A 558 -9.95 -0.21 -31.83
CA ASP A 558 -10.10 1.23 -32.01
C ASP A 558 -10.43 1.97 -30.71
N LEU A 559 -9.41 2.65 -30.19
CA LEU A 559 -9.41 3.52 -29.01
C LEU A 559 -9.22 5.00 -29.41
N SER A 560 -9.45 5.36 -30.67
CA SER A 560 -9.27 6.73 -31.12
C SER A 560 -10.33 7.69 -30.57
N GLY A 561 -9.94 8.95 -30.34
CA GLY A 561 -10.89 10.00 -29.97
C GLY A 561 -11.50 9.87 -28.56
N LEU A 562 -10.89 9.07 -27.67
CA LEU A 562 -11.41 8.80 -26.33
C LEU A 562 -10.91 9.78 -25.25
N ASN A 563 -10.16 10.82 -25.63
CA ASN A 563 -9.51 11.77 -24.72
C ASN A 563 -8.53 11.12 -23.73
N ILE A 564 -7.88 10.03 -24.13
CA ILE A 564 -6.91 9.32 -23.29
C ILE A 564 -5.64 10.18 -23.17
N ASP A 565 -5.25 10.55 -21.96
CA ASP A 565 -4.01 11.31 -21.70
C ASP A 565 -2.91 10.45 -21.05
N ASN A 566 -3.29 9.32 -20.46
CA ASN A 566 -2.39 8.36 -19.83
C ASN A 566 -2.92 6.93 -19.94
N ILE A 567 -1.99 5.99 -20.12
CA ILE A 567 -2.23 4.54 -20.01
C ILE A 567 -1.18 4.05 -19.02
N THR A 568 -1.62 3.55 -17.89
CA THR A 568 -0.77 2.99 -16.82
C THR A 568 -1.09 1.53 -16.65
N TYR A 569 -0.05 0.71 -16.55
CA TYR A 569 -0.21 -0.72 -16.25
C TYR A 569 -0.98 -0.90 -14.92
N PRO A 570 -1.91 -1.89 -14.81
CA PRO A 570 -2.27 -2.91 -15.79
C PRO A 570 -3.50 -2.57 -16.66
N LEU A 571 -3.91 -1.30 -16.82
CA LEU A 571 -5.22 -0.92 -17.40
C LEU A 571 -5.63 -1.64 -18.70
N MET A 572 -4.67 -1.96 -19.56
CA MET A 572 -4.91 -2.63 -20.85
C MET A 572 -4.41 -4.07 -20.89
N ILE A 573 -4.19 -4.71 -19.74
CA ILE A 573 -3.55 -6.03 -19.72
C ILE A 573 -4.40 -7.11 -20.41
N GLU A 574 -5.72 -6.97 -20.45
CA GLU A 574 -6.63 -7.81 -21.23
C GLU A 574 -6.45 -7.67 -22.75
N ALA A 575 -5.86 -6.56 -23.22
CA ALA A 575 -5.52 -6.34 -24.62
C ALA A 575 -4.23 -7.06 -25.05
N PHE A 576 -3.63 -7.89 -24.19
CA PHE A 576 -2.31 -8.50 -24.41
C PHE A 576 -2.15 -9.21 -25.77
N PHE A 577 -3.20 -9.85 -26.27
CA PHE A 577 -3.18 -10.62 -27.53
C PHE A 577 -3.61 -9.81 -28.76
N ILE A 578 -3.96 -8.54 -28.60
CA ILE A 578 -4.46 -7.74 -29.71
C ILE A 578 -3.28 -7.29 -30.59
N PRO A 579 -3.25 -7.66 -31.88
CA PRO A 579 -2.10 -7.40 -32.74
C PRO A 579 -2.09 -5.97 -33.32
N SER A 580 -3.23 -5.28 -33.35
CA SER A 580 -3.36 -3.95 -33.95
C SER A 580 -4.19 -3.04 -33.04
N ILE A 581 -3.61 -1.91 -32.61
CA ILE A 581 -4.27 -0.95 -31.72
C ILE A 581 -4.21 0.46 -32.34
N ASN A 582 -5.37 1.11 -32.42
CA ASN A 582 -5.49 2.51 -32.81
C ASN A 582 -5.75 3.41 -31.59
N LEU A 583 -4.75 4.21 -31.22
CA LEU A 583 -4.78 5.22 -30.16
C LEU A 583 -4.72 6.65 -30.71
N SER A 584 -5.06 6.85 -31.98
CA SER A 584 -5.02 8.18 -32.61
C SER A 584 -6.02 9.17 -32.02
N ASN A 585 -5.80 10.47 -32.23
CA ASN A 585 -6.73 11.52 -31.81
C ASN A 585 -6.98 11.52 -30.29
N ASN A 586 -5.91 11.37 -29.50
CA ASN A 586 -5.95 11.37 -28.04
C ASN A 586 -4.99 12.45 -27.49
N LEU A 587 -4.73 12.43 -26.19
CA LEU A 587 -3.90 13.41 -25.49
C LEU A 587 -2.60 12.78 -24.96
N LEU A 588 -2.21 11.61 -25.47
CA LEU A 588 -1.04 10.86 -25.00
C LEU A 588 0.24 11.64 -25.25
N SER A 589 1.12 11.62 -24.27
CA SER A 589 2.48 12.14 -24.39
C SER A 589 3.46 11.10 -23.90
N GLU A 590 4.61 10.98 -24.55
CA GLU A 590 5.72 10.24 -23.99
C GLU A 590 6.25 10.93 -22.74
N SER A 591 6.76 10.13 -21.82
CA SER A 591 7.49 10.64 -20.67
C SER A 591 8.56 9.63 -20.30
N TYR A 592 9.60 10.11 -19.63
CA TYR A 592 10.56 9.23 -18.99
C TYR A 592 9.91 8.40 -17.87
N THR A 593 8.82 8.89 -17.27
CA THR A 593 8.09 8.27 -16.16
C THR A 593 7.16 7.12 -16.57
N GLY A 594 7.08 6.75 -17.85
CA GLY A 594 6.19 5.67 -18.31
C GLY A 594 4.74 6.08 -18.58
N LYS A 595 4.42 7.38 -18.72
CA LYS A 595 3.16 7.79 -19.37
C LYS A 595 3.11 7.24 -20.80
N CYS A 596 1.93 6.74 -21.20
CA CYS A 596 1.70 6.00 -22.46
C CYS A 596 2.38 4.60 -22.49
N THR A 597 2.39 3.87 -21.37
CA THR A 597 2.99 2.52 -21.35
C THR A 597 2.01 1.50 -21.94
N VAL A 598 2.24 1.15 -23.20
CA VAL A 598 1.66 -0.05 -23.86
C VAL A 598 2.70 -1.16 -24.04
N ASN A 599 3.88 -0.98 -23.43
CA ASN A 599 5.06 -1.81 -23.60
C ASN A 599 4.95 -3.24 -23.04
N PHE A 600 3.87 -3.52 -22.30
CA PHE A 600 3.51 -4.85 -21.81
C PHE A 600 2.65 -5.65 -22.81
N LEU A 601 2.24 -5.08 -23.94
CA LEU A 601 1.42 -5.73 -24.97
C LEU A 601 2.29 -6.48 -25.98
N TYR A 602 2.84 -7.62 -25.58
CA TYR A 602 3.91 -8.30 -26.33
C TYR A 602 3.48 -8.81 -27.72
N ASN A 603 2.17 -9.00 -27.96
CA ASN A 603 1.65 -9.43 -29.26
C ASN A 603 1.40 -8.26 -30.24
N LEU A 604 1.64 -7.01 -29.83
CA LEU A 604 1.33 -5.84 -30.65
C LEU A 604 2.24 -5.77 -31.88
N ARG A 605 1.62 -5.73 -33.07
CA ARG A 605 2.27 -5.65 -34.39
C ARG A 605 2.06 -4.30 -35.05
N GLU A 606 0.92 -3.67 -34.83
CA GLU A 606 0.58 -2.37 -35.39
C GLU A 606 0.08 -1.43 -34.29
N LEU A 607 0.69 -0.25 -34.21
CA LEU A 607 0.34 0.78 -33.24
C LEU A 607 0.17 2.13 -33.92
N ASN A 608 -1.03 2.71 -33.84
CA ASN A 608 -1.31 4.05 -34.32
C ASN A 608 -1.42 5.04 -33.15
N LEU A 609 -0.48 5.97 -33.07
CA LEU A 609 -0.38 7.08 -32.11
C LEU A 609 -0.48 8.44 -32.80
N SER A 610 -1.01 8.50 -34.02
CA SER A 610 -1.14 9.77 -34.75
C SER A 610 -2.06 10.76 -34.02
N HIS A 611 -1.87 12.06 -34.24
CA HIS A 611 -2.71 13.11 -33.62
C HIS A 611 -2.75 13.01 -32.08
N ASN A 612 -1.58 12.99 -31.45
CA ASN A 612 -1.42 12.98 -30.00
C ASN A 612 -0.53 14.17 -29.55
N LYS A 613 -0.03 14.14 -28.31
CA LYS A 613 0.87 15.16 -27.74
C LYS A 613 2.31 14.65 -27.63
N ILE A 614 2.73 13.78 -28.56
CA ILE A 614 4.07 13.19 -28.54
C ILE A 614 5.09 14.23 -29.03
N LYS A 615 6.16 14.45 -28.25
CA LYS A 615 7.16 15.50 -28.51
C LYS A 615 8.55 14.97 -28.85
N ARG A 616 8.86 13.72 -28.49
CA ARG A 616 10.23 13.17 -28.58
C ARG A 616 10.20 11.72 -29.01
N LEU A 617 10.41 11.48 -30.30
CA LEU A 617 10.46 10.12 -30.84
C LEU A 617 11.53 9.27 -30.14
N VAL A 618 12.69 9.83 -29.80
CA VAL A 618 13.76 9.11 -29.08
C VAL A 618 13.27 8.53 -27.74
N VAL A 619 12.47 9.30 -26.99
CA VAL A 619 11.92 8.86 -25.70
C VAL A 619 10.81 7.84 -25.92
N LEU A 620 9.93 8.08 -26.90
CA LEU A 620 8.89 7.12 -27.26
C LEU A 620 9.49 5.75 -27.65
N MET A 621 10.50 5.73 -28.50
CA MET A 621 11.14 4.48 -28.96
C MET A 621 11.79 3.70 -27.81
N LYS A 622 12.33 4.39 -26.79
CA LYS A 622 12.78 3.76 -25.54
C LYS A 622 11.61 3.12 -24.79
N ASN A 623 10.49 3.83 -24.67
CA ASN A 623 9.30 3.32 -23.99
C ASN A 623 8.73 2.07 -24.71
N LEU A 624 8.82 1.99 -26.04
CA LEU A 624 8.31 0.88 -26.84
C LEU A 624 9.29 -0.30 -27.02
N TYR A 625 10.49 -0.24 -26.44
CA TYR A 625 11.58 -1.20 -26.70
C TYR A 625 11.18 -2.67 -26.61
N ASN A 626 10.27 -3.01 -25.69
CA ASN A 626 9.90 -4.40 -25.42
C ASN A 626 8.85 -4.97 -26.38
N LEU A 627 8.28 -4.14 -27.25
CA LEU A 627 7.35 -4.57 -28.29
C LEU A 627 8.10 -5.22 -29.46
N LYS A 628 8.72 -6.37 -29.19
CA LYS A 628 9.59 -7.08 -30.14
C LYS A 628 8.87 -7.52 -31.40
N LEU A 629 7.54 -7.68 -31.36
CA LEU A 629 6.71 -8.05 -32.51
C LEU A 629 6.14 -6.84 -33.26
N LEU A 630 6.42 -5.60 -32.82
CA LEU A 630 5.91 -4.40 -33.50
C LEU A 630 6.52 -4.29 -34.89
N GLU A 631 5.65 -4.24 -35.91
CA GLU A 631 5.99 -4.17 -37.32
C GLU A 631 5.72 -2.78 -37.92
N LYS A 632 4.65 -2.12 -37.46
CA LYS A 632 4.24 -0.79 -37.94
C LYS A 632 3.93 0.15 -36.78
N LEU A 633 4.48 1.36 -36.85
CA LEU A 633 4.23 2.44 -35.92
C LEU A 633 3.78 3.68 -36.70
N ASP A 634 2.61 4.23 -36.35
CA ASP A 634 2.18 5.53 -36.86
C ASP A 634 2.27 6.57 -35.75
N VAL A 635 3.11 7.59 -35.95
CA VAL A 635 3.29 8.71 -35.03
C VAL A 635 3.11 10.04 -35.79
N SER A 636 2.42 10.01 -36.92
CA SER A 636 2.14 11.20 -37.74
C SER A 636 1.34 12.25 -36.96
N SER A 637 1.39 13.50 -37.41
CA SER A 637 0.68 14.61 -36.76
C SER A 637 1.02 14.77 -35.27
N ASN A 638 2.30 14.61 -34.92
CA ASN A 638 2.88 14.86 -33.60
C ASN A 638 4.14 15.75 -33.71
N ALA A 639 4.60 16.32 -32.61
CA ALA A 639 5.76 17.22 -32.55
C ALA A 639 7.07 16.47 -32.23
N LEU A 640 7.38 15.41 -32.98
CA LEU A 640 8.38 14.36 -32.70
C LEU A 640 9.84 14.76 -32.42
N ALA A 641 10.26 15.98 -32.73
CA ALA A 641 11.63 16.47 -32.52
C ALA A 641 11.65 17.89 -31.93
N ASN A 642 12.78 18.35 -31.40
CA ASN A 642 12.98 19.77 -31.11
C ASN A 642 13.36 20.53 -32.40
N LEU A 643 13.03 21.82 -32.49
CA LEU A 643 13.32 22.63 -33.68
C LEU A 643 14.82 22.80 -33.97
N ASP A 644 15.64 22.77 -32.92
CA ASP A 644 17.10 22.91 -32.99
C ASP A 644 17.84 21.56 -33.04
N GLU A 645 17.12 20.46 -33.21
CA GLU A 645 17.69 19.12 -33.15
C GLU A 645 18.59 18.84 -34.35
N ASP A 646 19.80 18.35 -34.08
CA ASP A 646 20.78 17.99 -35.10
C ASP A 646 20.56 16.54 -35.55
N LEU A 647 20.02 16.37 -36.76
CA LEU A 647 19.69 15.04 -37.27
C LEU A 647 20.92 14.18 -37.58
N ASP A 648 22.11 14.77 -37.71
CA ASP A 648 23.35 14.01 -37.94
C ASP A 648 23.72 13.14 -36.73
N ASN A 649 23.31 13.56 -35.53
CA ASN A 649 23.51 12.83 -34.27
C ASN A 649 22.22 12.17 -33.73
N TYR A 650 21.15 12.15 -34.53
CA TYR A 650 19.84 11.70 -34.07
C TYR A 650 19.72 10.18 -34.11
N SER A 651 19.71 9.57 -32.93
CA SER A 651 19.63 8.12 -32.75
C SER A 651 18.55 7.75 -31.74
N PHE A 652 17.85 6.66 -32.04
CA PHE A 652 16.82 6.08 -31.19
C PHE A 652 16.94 4.55 -31.18
N VAL A 653 16.31 3.93 -30.18
CA VAL A 653 16.33 2.48 -29.99
C VAL A 653 15.65 1.77 -31.17
N LEU A 654 16.31 0.72 -31.68
CA LEU A 654 15.78 -0.09 -32.79
C LEU A 654 14.99 -1.27 -32.26
N LEU A 655 13.77 -1.45 -32.78
CA LEU A 655 12.95 -2.63 -32.50
C LEU A 655 13.22 -3.68 -33.59
N PRO A 656 13.36 -4.97 -33.24
CA PRO A 656 13.89 -5.98 -34.15
C PRO A 656 13.02 -6.21 -35.40
N ASN A 657 11.69 -6.19 -35.23
CA ASN A 657 10.73 -6.44 -36.32
C ASN A 657 10.07 -5.17 -36.87
N LEU A 658 10.44 -3.99 -36.39
CA LEU A 658 9.80 -2.74 -36.79
C LEU A 658 10.25 -2.36 -38.20
N LYS A 659 9.35 -2.53 -39.16
CA LYS A 659 9.58 -2.31 -40.60
C LYS A 659 9.21 -0.91 -41.04
N GLN A 660 8.20 -0.31 -40.41
CA GLN A 660 7.64 0.96 -40.89
C GLN A 660 7.33 1.93 -39.73
N ILE A 661 7.80 3.17 -39.85
CA ILE A 661 7.43 4.29 -38.98
C ILE A 661 6.85 5.42 -39.83
N ASN A 662 5.57 5.71 -39.69
CA ASN A 662 4.94 6.87 -40.32
C ASN A 662 5.17 8.11 -39.44
N ILE A 663 5.94 9.08 -39.96
CA ILE A 663 6.26 10.34 -39.27
C ILE A 663 5.65 11.55 -39.99
N SER A 664 4.70 11.33 -40.92
CA SER A 664 4.09 12.39 -41.74
C SER A 664 3.50 13.51 -40.89
N ASP A 665 3.45 14.73 -41.43
CA ASP A 665 2.84 15.90 -40.77
C ASP A 665 3.43 16.20 -39.37
N SER A 666 4.71 15.83 -39.16
CA SER A 666 5.46 16.16 -37.94
C SER A 666 6.55 17.19 -38.20
N ASN A 667 7.04 17.84 -37.15
CA ASN A 667 8.22 18.70 -37.26
C ASN A 667 9.49 17.93 -37.68
N LEU A 668 9.63 16.65 -37.31
CA LEU A 668 10.71 15.79 -37.82
C LEU A 668 10.60 15.59 -39.33
N SER A 669 9.39 15.35 -39.85
CA SER A 669 9.17 15.26 -41.31
C SER A 669 9.45 16.58 -42.02
N ALA A 670 9.13 17.72 -41.40
CA ALA A 670 9.45 19.04 -41.93
C ALA A 670 10.97 19.28 -42.00
N LEU A 671 11.72 18.87 -40.98
CA LEU A 671 13.20 18.96 -40.99
C LEU A 671 13.82 18.13 -42.11
N LEU A 672 13.35 16.87 -42.30
CA LEU A 672 13.78 15.99 -43.38
C LEU A 672 13.42 16.55 -44.76
N ASN A 673 12.24 17.15 -44.90
CA ASN A 673 11.79 17.75 -46.15
C ASN A 673 12.39 19.14 -46.44
N GLN A 674 13.11 19.76 -45.50
CA GLN A 674 13.67 21.11 -45.66
C GLN A 674 15.18 21.14 -45.53
N ARG A 675 15.71 20.96 -44.31
CA ARG A 675 17.13 21.09 -43.98
C ARG A 675 17.94 19.85 -44.35
N TYR A 676 17.32 18.67 -44.25
CA TYR A 676 17.97 17.37 -44.46
C TYR A 676 17.41 16.61 -45.69
N LYS A 677 17.01 17.32 -46.76
CA LYS A 677 16.41 16.71 -47.98
C LYS A 677 17.22 15.60 -48.62
N ASN A 678 18.55 15.66 -48.49
CA ASN A 678 19.46 14.68 -49.10
C ASN A 678 19.73 13.48 -48.17
N MET A 679 19.15 13.46 -46.96
CA MET A 679 19.31 12.37 -46.01
C MET A 679 18.45 11.18 -46.44
N SER A 680 19.08 10.18 -47.06
CA SER A 680 18.41 8.97 -47.55
C SER A 680 18.10 7.96 -46.44
N GLU A 681 18.78 8.06 -45.31
CA GLU A 681 18.65 7.15 -44.18
C GLU A 681 18.64 7.93 -42.87
N LEU A 682 17.74 7.56 -41.95
CA LEU A 682 17.73 8.03 -40.57
C LEU A 682 17.91 6.82 -39.65
N ASN A 683 18.99 6.83 -38.87
CA ASN A 683 19.42 5.68 -38.06
C ASN A 683 19.69 4.45 -38.97
N THR A 684 18.80 3.45 -39.02
CA THR A 684 18.90 2.30 -39.96
C THR A 684 17.73 2.21 -40.93
N TYR A 685 16.90 3.25 -41.02
CA TYR A 685 15.69 3.24 -41.85
C TYR A 685 15.88 4.11 -43.09
N LYS A 686 15.48 3.59 -44.26
CA LYS A 686 15.38 4.37 -45.49
C LYS A 686 14.28 5.41 -45.35
N VAL A 687 14.56 6.65 -45.70
CA VAL A 687 13.60 7.75 -45.68
C VAL A 687 12.86 7.75 -47.02
N VAL A 688 11.58 7.41 -47.00
CA VAL A 688 10.70 7.40 -48.18
C VAL A 688 9.79 8.62 -48.11
N GLN A 689 9.94 9.52 -49.07
CA GLN A 689 9.17 10.76 -49.20
C GLN A 689 8.26 10.68 -50.42
N ASP A 690 6.95 10.83 -50.21
CA ASP A 690 5.94 10.93 -51.27
C ASP A 690 4.96 12.08 -50.94
N GLY A 691 5.22 13.26 -51.49
CA GLY A 691 4.47 14.48 -51.17
C GLY A 691 4.59 14.88 -49.70
N SER A 692 3.47 14.97 -48.98
CA SER A 692 3.44 15.22 -47.53
C SER A 692 3.73 13.97 -46.69
N LYS A 693 3.75 12.78 -47.32
CA LYS A 693 3.94 11.52 -46.63
C LYS A 693 5.43 11.23 -46.44
N VAL A 694 5.85 11.07 -45.18
CA VAL A 694 7.23 10.71 -44.83
C VAL A 694 7.22 9.45 -43.98
N ILE A 695 7.86 8.40 -44.50
CA ILE A 695 7.91 7.07 -43.87
C ILE A 695 9.37 6.66 -43.70
N LEU A 696 9.70 6.16 -42.52
CA LEU A 696 10.96 5.46 -42.27
C LEU A 696 10.70 3.96 -42.50
N SER A 697 11.35 3.36 -43.49
CA SER A 697 11.13 1.97 -43.88
C SER A 697 12.39 1.12 -43.81
N LYS A 698 12.25 -0.13 -43.40
CA LYS A 698 13.29 -1.16 -43.40
C LYS A 698 12.77 -2.39 -44.17
N GLU A 699 13.66 -3.01 -44.94
CA GLU A 699 13.37 -4.26 -45.67
C GLU A 699 13.09 -5.45 -44.74
#